data_AF-A0A6C0JC93-F1
#
_entry.id   AF-A0A6C0JC93-F1
#
_cell.length_a   1.000
_cell.length_b   1.000
_cell.length_c   1.000
_cell.angle_alpha   90.00
_cell.angle_beta   90.00
_cell.angle_gamma   90.00
#
_symmetry.space_group_name_H-M   'P 1'
#
loop_
_entity.id
_entity.type
_entity.pdbx_description
1 polymer ?
#
loop_
_entity_poly.entity_id
_entity_poly.type
_entity_poly.pdbx_seq_one_letter_code
_entity_poly.pdbx_strand_id
1 'polypeptide(L)'
;MDVPTTSRLLALVKTHFSNIKDLPQHKFIVMKKKGVPQINFKLLEKHLDNYLSHWSKTQIKSLLDSADDAYYNGEAFMSDGLYDKIRESYTQKYPDSANFGHTNAPVHGEKIVLPVPLYSMDKVKLGNSQLTTFLNTYTNTKCIMSKLDGTSLLLDCNVPHQKRAYTRGNGTVGHDVSQIISHVKGLKDIDSNMSGYVRGELIVSKEDWAKVPPRYANARNFVSGVINRKTITPGELSLIQFVAYEYISKEPISIQAQLKLLTEKGFNVVYNKVYLSKMITEDKLPILLKQFKDKSSYEIDGIIIQDNAPYERNPTGNPKYAKAFKMDSMCESATTEVLEVIWEPSKNGAIKPVVKVKPIKLAGVTIQRATGYNASFIENNGIGKGSLVEIIRSGDVIPKIVNVVKKSPVTFPTMPYKWDANHTDIYLVNLSGNRDVALKQIEHFVTTLEIGFYKKGQIAKGYDVGITDCTKLVAAKQEDFLKIAGLKDKSASKIIGSIVSNCENVPIHKLAAATPYFSGLGRRRLALVVKNIPNFLELEDSILKAKIITIDSLSDKMAQLVIDGLPAFKKFLAFYQTIYSVNSSTSTCSSQSSSISGSPIQGKLNGRVFVFSGIRDKELEKQIEELGGEILPNITSKGNVTDLIVKDVNSTSSKVVNAKKKGITINDIELFKNSL
;
A
#
# COMPACT_ATOMS: atom_id res chain seq x y z
N MET A 1 24.37 36.09 -2.59
CA MET A 1 23.89 37.40 -2.10
C MET A 1 22.51 37.59 -2.67
N ASP A 2 21.51 37.51 -1.81
CA ASP A 2 20.10 37.68 -2.18
C ASP A 2 19.88 39.07 -2.76
N VAL A 3 19.37 39.13 -3.98
CA VAL A 3 18.77 40.36 -4.49
C VAL A 3 17.51 40.58 -3.67
N PRO A 4 17.38 41.70 -2.93
CA PRO A 4 16.21 41.94 -2.09
C PRO A 4 14.94 41.83 -2.92
N THR A 5 13.90 41.21 -2.39
CA THR A 5 12.56 41.04 -3.00
C THR A 5 12.06 42.35 -3.63
N THR A 6 12.47 43.48 -3.04
CA THR A 6 12.32 44.87 -3.48
C THR A 6 12.84 45.16 -4.90
N SER A 7 14.02 44.66 -5.28
CA SER A 7 14.65 44.90 -6.58
C SER A 7 13.98 44.08 -7.70
N ARG A 8 13.52 42.87 -7.40
CA ARG A 8 12.70 42.05 -8.33
C ARG A 8 11.32 42.70 -8.57
N LEU A 9 10.70 43.21 -7.51
CA LEU A 9 9.44 43.95 -7.59
C LEU A 9 9.57 45.26 -8.38
N LEU A 10 10.62 46.06 -8.13
CA LEU A 10 10.93 47.27 -8.89
C LEU A 10 11.25 46.96 -10.36
N ALA A 11 11.92 45.84 -10.65
CA ALA A 11 12.16 45.36 -12.00
C ALA A 11 10.85 44.96 -12.70
N LEU A 12 9.96 44.22 -12.05
CA LEU A 12 8.62 43.89 -12.57
C LEU A 12 7.81 45.16 -12.89
N VAL A 13 7.84 46.17 -11.99
CA VAL A 13 7.18 47.47 -12.22
C VAL A 13 7.81 48.21 -13.40
N LYS A 14 9.15 48.31 -13.46
CA LYS A 14 9.86 48.97 -14.56
C LYS A 14 9.71 48.24 -15.90
N THR A 15 9.62 46.92 -15.93
CA THR A 15 9.56 46.14 -17.16
C THR A 15 8.15 46.10 -17.76
N HIS A 16 7.11 46.07 -16.93
CA HIS A 16 5.73 45.86 -17.40
C HIS A 16 4.81 47.09 -17.30
N PHE A 17 5.14 48.07 -16.46
CA PHE A 17 4.26 49.22 -16.18
C PHE A 17 4.83 50.58 -16.60
N SER A 18 6.03 50.63 -17.18
CA SER A 18 6.72 51.87 -17.58
C SER A 18 6.23 52.50 -18.89
N ASN A 19 5.56 51.74 -19.76
CA ASN A 19 5.19 52.16 -21.11
C ASN A 19 3.70 52.53 -21.28
N ILE A 20 2.94 52.65 -20.18
CA ILE A 20 1.54 53.05 -20.25
C ILE A 20 1.48 54.58 -20.23
N LYS A 21 1.17 55.20 -21.37
CA LYS A 21 0.85 56.64 -21.42
C LYS A 21 -0.29 56.92 -20.43
N ASP A 22 -0.12 57.97 -19.62
CA ASP A 22 -1.05 58.49 -18.60
C ASP A 22 -1.05 57.85 -17.20
N LEU A 23 -0.05 57.03 -16.83
CA LEU A 23 0.05 56.48 -15.47
C LEU A 23 1.40 56.72 -14.79
N PRO A 24 1.46 57.50 -13.70
CA PRO A 24 2.71 57.72 -13.01
C PRO A 24 3.04 56.56 -12.05
N GLN A 25 4.27 56.03 -12.15
CA GLN A 25 4.77 54.82 -11.46
C GLN A 25 4.53 54.81 -9.94
N HIS A 26 4.42 55.99 -9.31
CA HIS A 26 4.20 56.13 -7.86
C HIS A 26 2.83 55.62 -7.38
N LYS A 27 1.84 55.40 -8.27
CA LYS A 27 0.51 54.88 -7.87
C LYS A 27 0.48 53.37 -7.63
N PHE A 28 1.44 52.63 -8.19
CA PHE A 28 1.51 51.17 -8.04
C PHE A 28 2.40 50.73 -6.88
N ILE A 29 3.31 51.58 -6.41
CA ILE A 29 4.19 51.25 -5.29
C ILE A 29 3.65 51.93 -4.03
N VAL A 30 3.17 51.13 -3.07
CA VAL A 30 2.71 51.60 -1.77
C VAL A 30 3.72 51.20 -0.71
N MET A 31 4.08 52.16 0.15
CA MET A 31 5.00 51.95 1.26
C MET A 31 4.24 51.40 2.47
N LYS A 32 4.62 50.23 3.01
CA LYS A 32 4.10 49.74 4.30
C LYS A 32 4.87 50.33 5.49
N LYS A 33 4.29 50.26 6.70
CA LYS A 33 5.02 50.50 7.96
C LYS A 33 6.28 49.61 7.97
N LYS A 34 7.46 50.23 8.16
CA LYS A 34 8.84 49.72 8.00
C LYS A 34 9.53 49.92 6.64
N GLY A 35 8.94 50.67 5.70
CA GLY A 35 9.66 51.20 4.53
C GLY A 35 9.87 50.23 3.37
N VAL A 36 9.19 49.07 3.35
CA VAL A 36 9.27 48.11 2.24
C VAL A 36 8.21 48.46 1.18
N PRO A 37 8.59 48.72 -0.08
CA PRO A 37 7.65 48.98 -1.16
C PRO A 37 6.94 47.69 -1.61
N GLN A 38 5.62 47.75 -1.79
CA GLN A 38 4.80 46.67 -2.34
C GLN A 38 3.94 47.17 -3.51
N ILE A 39 3.63 46.28 -4.45
CA ILE A 39 2.71 46.59 -5.56
C ILE A 39 1.26 46.60 -5.06
N ASN A 40 0.50 47.64 -5.41
CA ASN A 40 -0.94 47.74 -5.16
C ASN A 40 -1.74 46.98 -6.23
N PHE A 41 -1.81 45.66 -6.10
CA PHE A 41 -2.56 44.80 -7.03
C PHE A 41 -4.07 45.07 -7.07
N LYS A 42 -4.64 45.76 -6.07
CA LYS A 42 -6.05 46.19 -6.10
C LYS A 42 -6.32 47.25 -7.16
N LEU A 43 -5.33 48.08 -7.49
CA LEU A 43 -5.45 49.07 -8.57
C LEU A 43 -5.43 48.39 -9.96
N LEU A 44 -4.60 47.35 -10.10
CA LEU A 44 -4.54 46.50 -11.29
C LEU A 44 -5.87 45.77 -11.49
N GLU A 45 -6.42 45.17 -10.43
CA GLU A 45 -7.69 44.46 -10.48
C GLU A 45 -8.87 45.37 -10.85
N LYS A 46 -8.87 46.62 -10.40
CA LYS A 46 -9.98 47.58 -10.66
C LYS A 46 -10.03 48.07 -12.12
N HIS A 47 -8.91 48.10 -12.83
CA HIS A 47 -8.83 48.62 -14.20
C HIS A 47 -8.24 47.61 -15.19
N LEU A 48 -8.37 46.32 -14.87
CA LEU A 48 -7.70 45.20 -15.54
C LEU A 48 -7.87 45.21 -17.07
N ASP A 49 -9.10 45.42 -17.54
CA ASP A 49 -9.42 45.38 -18.97
C ASP A 49 -8.72 46.49 -19.77
N ASN A 50 -8.59 47.68 -19.18
CA ASN A 50 -7.86 48.80 -19.78
C ASN A 50 -6.35 48.52 -19.84
N TYR A 51 -5.79 47.81 -18.85
CA TYR A 51 -4.38 47.45 -18.89
C TYR A 51 -4.09 46.34 -19.92
N LEU A 52 -4.94 45.32 -19.97
CA LEU A 52 -4.78 44.19 -20.90
C LEU A 52 -5.03 44.59 -22.37
N SER A 53 -5.75 45.68 -22.64
CA SER A 53 -5.90 46.21 -24.00
C SER A 53 -4.58 46.79 -24.55
N HIS A 54 -3.76 47.41 -23.68
CA HIS A 54 -2.52 48.09 -24.04
C HIS A 54 -1.25 47.22 -23.96
N TRP A 55 -1.30 46.07 -23.29
CA TRP A 55 -0.17 45.14 -23.20
C TRP A 55 -0.05 44.23 -24.42
N SER A 56 1.20 43.99 -24.83
CA SER A 56 1.51 43.01 -25.88
C SER A 56 1.36 41.57 -25.36
N LYS A 57 1.17 40.62 -26.29
CA LYS A 57 1.11 39.17 -26.00
C LYS A 57 2.28 38.72 -25.10
N THR A 58 3.50 39.17 -25.40
CA THR A 58 4.72 38.81 -24.67
C THR A 58 4.73 39.37 -23.25
N GLN A 59 4.20 40.58 -23.03
CA GLN A 59 4.14 41.19 -21.70
C GLN A 59 3.12 40.50 -20.81
N ILE A 60 1.92 40.18 -21.33
CA ILE A 60 0.90 39.44 -20.58
C ILE A 60 1.42 38.05 -20.23
N LYS A 61 2.07 37.36 -21.18
CA LYS A 61 2.68 36.05 -20.97
C LYS A 61 3.76 36.09 -19.89
N SER A 62 4.70 37.04 -19.97
CA SER A 62 5.79 37.17 -18.98
C SER A 62 5.28 37.45 -17.57
N LEU A 63 4.16 38.17 -17.42
CA LEU A 63 3.53 38.40 -16.12
C LEU A 63 2.92 37.11 -15.55
N LEU A 64 2.22 36.33 -16.39
CA LEU A 64 1.68 35.02 -16.01
C LEU A 64 2.80 34.05 -15.61
N ASP A 65 3.87 33.98 -16.40
CA ASP A 65 5.04 33.13 -16.11
C ASP A 65 5.72 33.52 -14.79
N SER A 66 5.83 34.82 -14.50
CA SER A 66 6.40 35.32 -13.24
C SER A 66 5.49 35.06 -12.03
N ALA A 67 4.16 35.11 -12.23
CA ALA A 67 3.19 34.80 -11.19
C ALA A 67 3.18 33.30 -10.87
N ASP A 68 3.27 32.44 -11.89
CA ASP A 68 3.45 31.00 -11.72
C ASP A 68 4.76 30.69 -10.98
N ASP A 69 5.89 31.27 -11.41
CA ASP A 69 7.18 31.08 -10.73
C ASP A 69 7.13 31.52 -9.27
N ALA A 70 6.52 32.67 -8.97
CA ALA A 70 6.37 33.13 -7.58
C ALA A 70 5.41 32.26 -6.75
N TYR A 71 4.36 31.69 -7.36
CA TYR A 71 3.46 30.77 -6.68
C TYR A 71 4.12 29.43 -6.36
N TYR A 72 4.95 28.91 -7.27
CA TYR A 72 5.59 27.60 -7.11
C TYR A 72 6.94 27.65 -6.38
N ASN A 73 7.71 28.72 -6.53
CA ASN A 73 9.11 28.83 -6.10
C ASN A 73 9.39 30.02 -5.16
N GLY A 74 8.39 30.86 -4.83
CA GLY A 74 8.59 32.07 -4.02
C GLY A 74 7.39 32.45 -3.13
N GLU A 75 7.24 33.74 -2.86
CA GLU A 75 6.08 34.32 -2.18
C GLU A 75 5.11 34.86 -3.22
N ALA A 76 3.88 34.33 -3.25
CA ALA A 76 2.87 34.72 -4.22
C ALA A 76 2.51 36.20 -4.08
N PHE A 77 2.71 36.97 -5.16
CA PHE A 77 2.41 38.41 -5.20
C PHE A 77 1.04 38.73 -5.83
N MET A 78 0.39 37.76 -6.47
CA MET A 78 -0.91 37.90 -7.13
C MET A 78 -1.91 36.93 -6.52
N SER A 79 -3.18 37.33 -6.37
CA SER A 79 -4.24 36.42 -5.95
C SER A 79 -4.72 35.55 -7.12
N ASP A 80 -5.09 34.30 -6.83
CA ASP A 80 -5.59 33.32 -7.81
C ASP A 80 -6.71 33.90 -8.72
N GLY A 81 -7.67 34.63 -8.14
CA GLY A 81 -8.76 35.24 -8.91
C GLY A 81 -8.33 36.33 -9.90
N LEU A 82 -7.22 37.03 -9.63
CA LEU A 82 -6.65 38.03 -10.56
C LEU A 82 -5.84 37.33 -11.65
N TYR A 83 -5.09 36.28 -11.29
CA TYR A 83 -4.36 35.44 -12.24
C TYR A 83 -5.31 34.80 -13.26
N ASP A 84 -6.41 34.22 -12.79
CA ASP A 84 -7.41 33.56 -13.64
C ASP A 84 -8.04 34.54 -14.63
N LYS A 85 -8.40 35.76 -14.20
CA LYS A 85 -8.93 36.80 -15.09
C LYS A 85 -7.93 37.22 -16.18
N ILE A 86 -6.66 37.38 -15.83
CA ILE A 86 -5.59 37.73 -16.80
C ILE A 86 -5.39 36.58 -17.80
N ARG A 87 -5.38 35.34 -17.32
CA ARG A 87 -5.22 34.14 -18.13
C ARG A 87 -6.40 33.92 -19.07
N GLU A 88 -7.63 34.11 -18.59
CA GLU A 88 -8.83 34.03 -19.41
C GLU A 88 -8.79 35.07 -20.54
N SER A 89 -8.49 36.33 -20.21
CA SER A 89 -8.34 37.41 -21.18
C SER A 89 -7.22 37.14 -22.20
N TYR A 90 -6.08 36.59 -21.75
CA TYR A 90 -4.99 36.19 -22.64
C TYR A 90 -5.40 35.08 -23.60
N THR A 91 -6.16 34.09 -23.12
CA THR A 91 -6.62 32.95 -23.91
C THR A 91 -7.70 33.36 -24.92
N GLN A 92 -8.59 34.27 -24.55
CA GLN A 92 -9.59 34.85 -25.45
C GLN A 92 -8.95 35.72 -26.54
N LYS A 93 -8.00 36.59 -26.17
CA LYS A 93 -7.33 37.51 -27.12
C LYS A 93 -6.35 36.80 -28.04
N TYR A 94 -5.81 35.65 -27.63
CA TYR A 94 -4.85 34.86 -28.40
C TYR A 94 -5.19 33.35 -28.40
N PRO A 95 -6.21 32.92 -29.17
CA PRO A 95 -6.73 31.54 -29.15
C PRO A 95 -5.70 30.47 -29.54
N ASP A 96 -4.74 30.79 -30.41
CA ASP A 96 -3.63 29.88 -30.77
C ASP A 96 -2.68 29.58 -29.60
N SER A 97 -2.83 30.33 -28.50
CA SER A 97 -2.11 30.13 -27.24
C SER A 97 -2.88 29.25 -26.25
N ALA A 98 -4.06 28.72 -26.60
CA ALA A 98 -4.95 27.96 -25.72
C ALA A 98 -4.36 26.63 -25.20
N ASN A 99 -3.19 26.22 -25.70
CA ASN A 99 -2.36 25.18 -25.08
C ASN A 99 -1.53 25.69 -23.88
N PHE A 100 -1.92 26.82 -23.27
CA PHE A 100 -1.41 27.29 -21.99
C PHE A 100 -1.89 26.34 -20.87
N GLY A 101 -1.35 25.13 -20.84
CA GLY A 101 -1.28 24.33 -19.64
C GLY A 101 -0.29 25.00 -18.68
N HIS A 102 -0.53 24.88 -17.37
CA HIS A 102 0.59 24.83 -16.42
C HIS A 102 1.65 23.98 -17.11
N THR A 103 2.85 24.54 -17.28
CA THR A 103 4.02 23.93 -17.92
C THR A 103 3.82 22.43 -18.12
N ASN A 104 3.94 21.94 -19.36
CA ASN A 104 4.13 20.54 -19.71
C ASN A 104 5.28 19.97 -18.86
N ALA A 105 4.98 19.71 -17.60
CA ALA A 105 5.83 19.10 -16.63
C ALA A 105 5.68 17.64 -16.99
N PRO A 106 6.69 17.02 -17.61
CA PRO A 106 6.73 15.56 -17.71
C PRO A 106 6.33 14.99 -16.35
N VAL A 107 5.44 14.00 -16.38
CA VAL A 107 5.18 13.16 -15.22
C VAL A 107 6.51 12.45 -14.93
N HIS A 108 7.35 13.02 -14.06
CA HIS A 108 8.60 12.39 -13.65
C HIS A 108 8.37 11.51 -12.42
N GLY A 109 9.13 10.41 -12.42
CA GLY A 109 8.79 9.17 -11.74
C GLY A 109 8.09 8.22 -12.71
N GLU A 110 8.78 7.77 -13.75
CA GLU A 110 8.28 6.63 -14.51
C GLU A 110 8.05 5.49 -13.53
N LYS A 111 6.84 4.92 -13.56
CA LYS A 111 6.58 3.68 -12.84
C LYS A 111 7.49 2.63 -13.44
N ILE A 112 8.45 2.16 -12.67
CA ILE A 112 9.43 1.21 -13.11
C ILE A 112 9.29 -0.08 -12.31
N VAL A 113 9.40 -1.20 -13.01
CA VAL A 113 9.57 -2.50 -12.35
C VAL A 113 10.91 -2.48 -11.64
N LEU A 114 10.88 -2.70 -10.34
CA LEU A 114 12.08 -2.65 -9.51
C LEU A 114 13.02 -3.79 -9.91
N PRO A 115 14.34 -3.53 -10.01
CA PRO A 115 15.30 -4.56 -10.39
C PRO A 115 15.39 -5.69 -9.36
N VAL A 116 15.05 -5.39 -8.10
CA VAL A 116 14.89 -6.37 -7.02
C VAL A 116 13.63 -6.08 -6.21
N PRO A 117 12.85 -7.09 -5.79
CA PRO A 117 11.56 -6.87 -5.14
C PRO A 117 11.71 -6.38 -3.69
N LEU A 118 11.24 -5.21 -3.32
CA LEU A 118 11.44 -4.59 -2.01
C LEU A 118 10.34 -4.94 -1.00
N TYR A 119 10.34 -6.20 -0.54
CA TYR A 119 9.42 -6.67 0.49
C TYR A 119 9.63 -5.99 1.85
N SER A 120 8.58 -6.04 2.66
CA SER A 120 8.56 -5.56 4.04
C SER A 120 9.15 -6.61 4.98
N MET A 121 9.09 -6.36 6.29
CA MET A 121 9.31 -7.38 7.30
C MET A 121 8.01 -7.72 8.03
N ASP A 122 7.92 -8.97 8.50
CA ASP A 122 6.84 -9.41 9.38
C ASP A 122 7.00 -8.75 10.75
N LYS A 123 5.88 -8.26 11.29
CA LYS A 123 5.84 -7.58 12.58
C LYS A 123 5.58 -8.59 13.68
N VAL A 124 6.34 -8.49 14.77
CA VAL A 124 6.19 -9.32 15.96
C VAL A 124 6.02 -8.44 17.21
N LYS A 125 5.32 -8.98 18.19
CA LYS A 125 5.07 -8.38 19.50
C LYS A 125 5.39 -9.42 20.57
N LEU A 126 5.52 -8.99 21.82
CA LEU A 126 5.66 -9.90 22.97
C LEU A 126 4.51 -10.90 23.03
N GLY A 127 4.83 -12.16 23.37
CA GLY A 127 3.83 -13.24 23.48
C GLY A 127 3.26 -13.72 22.14
N ASN A 128 3.79 -13.26 21.01
CA ASN A 128 3.40 -13.75 19.69
C ASN A 128 4.12 -15.07 19.41
N SER A 129 3.38 -16.14 19.10
CA SER A 129 3.96 -17.44 18.75
C SER A 129 4.99 -17.38 17.61
N GLN A 130 4.83 -16.46 16.66
CA GLN A 130 5.80 -16.24 15.58
C GLN A 130 7.15 -15.72 16.08
N LEU A 131 7.17 -14.93 17.16
CA LEU A 131 8.40 -14.46 17.78
C LEU A 131 9.15 -15.64 18.40
N THR A 132 8.45 -16.44 19.20
CA THR A 132 9.01 -17.65 19.82
C THR A 132 9.53 -18.61 18.75
N THR A 133 8.73 -18.88 17.70
CA THR A 133 9.16 -19.73 16.59
C THR A 133 10.41 -19.17 15.91
N PHE A 134 10.48 -17.86 15.67
CA PHE A 134 11.65 -17.23 15.06
C PHE A 134 12.92 -17.39 15.92
N LEU A 135 12.82 -17.10 17.22
CA LEU A 135 13.96 -17.20 18.14
C LEU A 135 14.49 -18.63 18.27
N ASN A 136 13.60 -19.64 18.21
CA ASN A 136 13.99 -21.05 18.28
C ASN A 136 14.52 -21.60 16.94
N THR A 137 13.98 -21.12 15.82
CA THR A 137 14.33 -21.63 14.47
C THR A 137 15.68 -21.10 14.01
N TYR A 138 15.95 -19.83 14.28
CA TYR A 138 17.16 -19.15 13.84
C TYR A 138 18.11 -19.06 15.03
N THR A 139 19.21 -19.81 15.03
CA THR A 139 20.06 -19.97 16.22
C THR A 139 21.45 -19.32 16.10
N ASN A 140 21.77 -18.70 14.97
CA ASN A 140 23.03 -17.96 14.80
C ASN A 140 23.01 -16.65 15.62
N THR A 141 24.14 -15.94 15.60
CA THR A 141 24.21 -14.59 16.17
C THR A 141 23.11 -13.69 15.57
N LYS A 142 22.63 -12.73 16.36
CA LYS A 142 21.56 -11.82 15.97
C LYS A 142 22.12 -10.44 15.73
N CYS A 143 21.91 -9.91 14.54
CA CYS A 143 22.12 -8.50 14.28
C CYS A 143 20.82 -7.74 14.60
N ILE A 144 20.88 -6.90 15.63
CA ILE A 144 19.79 -5.99 15.99
C ILE A 144 20.08 -4.65 15.35
N MET A 145 19.11 -4.11 14.61
CA MET A 145 19.23 -2.83 13.91
C MET A 145 18.09 -1.89 14.31
N SER A 146 18.34 -0.59 14.26
CA SER A 146 17.30 0.41 14.43
C SER A 146 16.29 0.33 13.29
N LYS A 147 14.99 0.28 13.61
CA LYS A 147 13.95 0.35 12.57
C LYS A 147 13.61 1.82 12.31
N LEU A 148 14.30 2.41 11.33
CA LEU A 148 14.14 3.81 10.94
C LEU A 148 12.70 4.10 10.46
N ASP A 149 12.14 5.24 10.88
CA ASP A 149 10.82 5.72 10.43
C ASP A 149 10.95 6.77 9.31
N GLY A 150 11.21 6.30 8.09
CA GLY A 150 11.40 7.16 6.94
C GLY A 150 10.70 6.65 5.68
N THR A 151 11.35 6.90 4.54
CA THR A 151 10.93 6.36 3.25
C THR A 151 12.02 5.49 2.62
N SER A 152 11.75 4.21 2.45
CA SER A 152 12.66 3.24 1.84
C SER A 152 13.02 3.61 0.40
N LEU A 153 14.33 3.53 0.10
CA LEU A 153 14.95 3.80 -1.19
C LEU A 153 15.89 2.66 -1.57
N LEU A 154 15.89 2.30 -2.85
CA LEU A 154 16.84 1.39 -3.47
C LEU A 154 17.80 2.19 -4.35
N LEU A 155 19.08 2.13 -4.05
CA LEU A 155 20.15 2.67 -4.86
C LEU A 155 20.74 1.55 -5.74
N ASP A 156 20.78 1.77 -7.03
CA ASP A 156 21.43 0.90 -8.01
C ASP A 156 22.87 1.37 -8.25
N CYS A 157 23.82 0.56 -7.79
CA CYS A 157 25.25 0.84 -7.92
C CYS A 157 25.87 0.10 -9.11
N ASN A 158 25.11 -0.68 -9.89
CA ASN A 158 25.67 -1.44 -11.02
C ASN A 158 26.11 -0.57 -12.20
N VAL A 159 25.69 0.70 -12.24
CA VAL A 159 26.05 1.65 -13.30
C VAL A 159 26.94 2.74 -12.70
N PRO A 160 28.28 2.63 -12.82
CA PRO A 160 29.24 3.49 -12.10
C PRO A 160 29.05 4.99 -12.36
N HIS A 161 28.63 5.35 -13.58
CA HIS A 161 28.51 6.74 -14.04
C HIS A 161 27.07 7.27 -14.08
N GLN A 162 26.08 6.44 -13.75
CA GLN A 162 24.66 6.82 -13.79
C GLN A 162 23.88 6.09 -12.71
N LYS A 163 24.21 6.38 -11.45
CA LYS A 163 23.50 5.83 -10.28
C LYS A 163 22.01 6.11 -10.40
N ARG A 164 21.19 5.08 -10.19
CA ARG A 164 19.74 5.23 -10.19
C ARG A 164 19.18 5.00 -8.80
N ALA A 165 18.12 5.71 -8.46
CA ALA A 165 17.46 5.58 -7.18
C ALA A 165 15.97 5.36 -7.37
N TYR A 166 15.41 4.36 -6.69
CA TYR A 166 14.03 3.95 -6.84
C TYR A 166 13.31 3.93 -5.50
N THR A 167 12.10 4.50 -5.46
CA THR A 167 11.22 4.39 -4.30
C THR A 167 10.61 2.99 -4.20
N ARG A 168 10.20 2.58 -2.99
CA ARG A 168 9.61 1.24 -2.77
C ARG A 168 8.31 0.99 -3.56
N GLY A 169 7.45 1.99 -3.69
CA GLY A 169 6.10 1.83 -4.21
C GLY A 169 5.34 0.65 -3.56
N ASN A 170 4.85 -0.29 -4.39
CA ASN A 170 4.14 -1.49 -3.91
C ASN A 170 5.08 -2.68 -3.58
N GLY A 171 6.41 -2.50 -3.72
CA GLY A 171 7.42 -3.53 -3.50
C GLY A 171 7.90 -4.23 -4.78
N THR A 172 7.17 -4.16 -5.89
CA THR A 172 7.62 -4.68 -7.20
C THR A 172 7.69 -3.59 -8.26
N VAL A 173 6.90 -2.52 -8.09
CA VAL A 173 6.86 -1.33 -8.94
C VAL A 173 7.05 -0.11 -8.06
N GLY A 174 8.05 0.70 -8.43
CA GLY A 174 8.43 1.93 -7.76
C GLY A 174 8.40 3.13 -8.71
N HIS A 175 8.93 4.25 -8.25
CA HIS A 175 9.20 5.42 -9.09
C HIS A 175 10.70 5.69 -9.11
N ASP A 176 11.22 6.02 -10.30
CA ASP A 176 12.56 6.58 -10.45
C ASP A 176 12.63 7.98 -9.82
N VAL A 177 13.55 8.15 -8.88
CA VAL A 177 13.82 9.40 -8.16
C VAL A 177 15.30 9.78 -8.22
N SER A 178 16.03 9.33 -9.26
CA SER A 178 17.47 9.52 -9.42
C SER A 178 17.91 10.99 -9.33
N GLN A 179 17.02 11.92 -9.64
CA GLN A 179 17.27 13.36 -9.53
C GLN A 179 17.57 13.85 -8.09
N ILE A 180 17.23 13.08 -7.05
CA ILE A 180 17.48 13.50 -5.66
C ILE A 180 18.91 13.19 -5.20
N ILE A 181 19.64 12.33 -5.92
CA ILE A 181 20.94 11.78 -5.51
C ILE A 181 21.97 12.89 -5.22
N SER A 182 22.02 13.92 -6.07
CA SER A 182 22.94 15.06 -5.95
C SER A 182 22.62 16.00 -4.76
N HIS A 183 21.46 15.85 -4.13
CA HIS A 183 20.97 16.80 -3.11
C HIS A 183 20.82 16.18 -1.72
N VAL A 184 20.67 14.87 -1.63
CA VAL A 184 20.49 14.15 -0.36
C VAL A 184 21.83 13.81 0.28
N LYS A 185 21.98 14.12 1.58
CA LYS A 185 23.18 13.78 2.36
C LYS A 185 23.38 12.26 2.40
N GLY A 186 24.62 11.80 2.23
CA GLY A 186 24.92 10.36 2.20
C GLY A 186 24.53 9.65 0.90
N LEU A 187 23.91 10.34 -0.08
CA LEU A 187 23.85 9.88 -1.47
C LEU A 187 24.87 10.59 -2.36
N LYS A 188 24.95 11.91 -2.21
CA LYS A 188 25.86 12.78 -2.97
C LYS A 188 27.35 12.44 -2.78
N ASP A 189 27.71 11.87 -1.62
CA ASP A 189 29.09 11.68 -1.16
C ASP A 189 29.64 10.25 -1.40
N ILE A 190 28.85 9.34 -1.99
CA ILE A 190 29.24 7.93 -2.14
C ILE A 190 30.20 7.74 -3.33
N ASP A 191 31.29 7.00 -3.13
CA ASP A 191 32.16 6.51 -4.22
C ASP A 191 31.54 5.30 -4.95
N SER A 192 31.56 5.31 -6.29
CA SER A 192 30.84 4.41 -7.19
C SER A 192 31.43 3.01 -7.36
N ASN A 193 32.54 2.68 -6.71
CA ASN A 193 33.24 1.40 -6.87
C ASN A 193 32.60 0.25 -6.05
N MET A 194 31.31 0.02 -6.25
CA MET A 194 30.54 -1.09 -5.67
C MET A 194 29.51 -1.59 -6.69
N SER A 195 29.47 -2.89 -6.96
CA SER A 195 28.44 -3.51 -7.82
C SER A 195 27.40 -4.21 -6.97
N GLY A 196 26.13 -3.88 -7.18
CA GLY A 196 25.00 -4.43 -6.45
C GLY A 196 23.95 -3.37 -6.20
N TYR A 197 23.06 -3.65 -5.26
CA TYR A 197 22.05 -2.69 -4.83
C TYR A 197 22.18 -2.38 -3.35
N VAL A 198 22.01 -1.12 -2.98
CA VAL A 198 22.00 -0.69 -1.58
C VAL A 198 20.59 -0.27 -1.21
N ARG A 199 20.05 -0.87 -0.16
CA ARG A 199 18.79 -0.44 0.43
C ARG A 199 19.06 0.42 1.65
N GLY A 200 18.32 1.50 1.73
CA GLY A 200 18.37 2.41 2.86
C GLY A 200 17.04 3.12 3.05
N GLU A 201 17.00 3.92 4.10
CA GLU A 201 15.87 4.77 4.42
C GLU A 201 16.26 6.23 4.21
N LEU A 202 15.43 6.98 3.49
CA LEU A 202 15.48 8.44 3.49
C LEU A 202 14.81 8.95 4.77
N ILE A 203 15.55 9.70 5.57
CA ILE A 203 15.13 10.12 6.91
C ILE A 203 15.74 11.49 7.27
N VAL A 204 15.15 12.17 8.24
CA VAL A 204 15.70 13.41 8.83
C VAL A 204 16.24 13.07 10.22
N SER A 205 17.43 13.57 10.56
CA SER A 205 17.97 13.40 11.91
C SER A 205 17.15 14.20 12.93
N LYS A 206 17.15 13.77 14.20
CA LYS A 206 16.50 14.50 15.30
C LYS A 206 17.03 15.93 15.42
N GLU A 207 18.31 16.13 15.09
CA GLU A 207 18.96 17.44 15.07
C GLU A 207 18.47 18.33 13.92
N ASP A 208 18.41 17.79 12.69
CA ASP A 208 17.98 18.55 11.52
C ASP A 208 16.46 18.78 11.49
N TRP A 209 15.68 18.03 12.30
CA TRP A 209 14.23 18.18 12.39
C TRP A 209 13.79 19.60 12.76
N ALA A 210 14.54 20.29 13.63
CA ALA A 210 14.24 21.68 14.00
C ALA A 210 14.31 22.67 12.82
N LYS A 211 15.01 22.31 11.75
CA LYS A 211 15.18 23.13 10.53
C LYS A 211 14.09 22.84 9.48
N VAL A 212 13.27 21.81 9.69
CA VAL A 212 12.20 21.43 8.76
C VAL A 212 11.05 22.44 8.87
N PRO A 213 10.45 22.88 7.73
CA PRO A 213 9.33 23.80 7.77
C PRO A 213 8.16 23.30 8.63
N PRO A 214 7.55 24.16 9.48
CA PRO A 214 6.55 23.76 10.47
C PRO A 214 5.22 23.24 9.89
N ARG A 215 5.04 23.33 8.57
CA ARG A 215 3.89 22.74 7.84
C ARG A 215 3.89 21.21 7.85
N TYR A 216 5.00 20.57 8.21
CA TYR A 216 5.13 19.12 8.23
C TYR A 216 4.87 18.55 9.61
N ALA A 217 3.93 17.60 9.66
CA ALA A 217 3.53 16.95 10.90
C ALA A 217 4.61 16.00 11.48
N ASN A 218 5.37 15.31 10.62
CA ASN A 218 6.45 14.41 11.05
C ASN A 218 7.51 14.24 9.96
N ALA A 219 8.67 13.68 10.33
CA ALA A 219 9.82 13.48 9.45
C ALA A 219 9.48 12.63 8.21
N ARG A 220 8.71 11.56 8.40
CA ARG A 220 8.26 10.70 7.31
C ARG A 220 7.43 11.43 6.26
N ASN A 221 6.48 12.27 6.70
CA ASN A 221 5.63 13.07 5.82
C ASN A 221 6.44 14.15 5.10
N PHE A 222 7.43 14.74 5.77
CA PHE A 222 8.38 15.66 5.13
C PHE A 222 9.16 14.97 4.01
N VAL A 223 9.83 13.85 4.31
CA VAL A 223 10.61 13.10 3.31
C VAL A 223 9.74 12.68 2.14
N SER A 224 8.62 12.00 2.41
CA SER A 224 7.73 11.51 1.36
C SER A 224 7.13 12.66 0.54
N GLY A 225 6.82 13.79 1.17
CA GLY A 225 6.34 14.98 0.49
C GLY A 225 7.39 15.58 -0.44
N VAL A 226 8.63 15.76 0.04
CA VAL A 226 9.71 16.41 -0.71
C VAL A 226 10.18 15.57 -1.90
N ILE A 227 10.38 14.25 -1.73
CA ILE A 227 10.91 13.40 -2.81
C ILE A 227 9.94 13.19 -3.98
N ASN A 228 8.64 13.36 -3.74
CA ASN A 228 7.59 13.16 -4.75
C ASN A 228 7.12 14.47 -5.42
N ARG A 229 7.78 15.60 -5.12
CA ARG A 229 7.46 16.87 -5.77
C ARG A 229 7.90 16.87 -7.22
N LYS A 230 7.15 17.61 -8.03
CA LYS A 230 7.48 17.85 -9.44
C LYS A 230 8.74 18.72 -9.60
N THR A 231 8.94 19.66 -8.68
CA THR A 231 10.09 20.55 -8.65
C THR A 231 11.08 20.12 -7.57
N ILE A 232 12.36 20.07 -7.93
CA ILE A 232 13.44 19.78 -6.99
C ILE A 232 13.58 20.98 -6.07
N THR A 233 13.61 20.74 -4.75
CA THR A 233 13.84 21.76 -3.74
C THR A 233 15.13 21.45 -2.98
N PRO A 234 16.31 21.89 -3.48
CA PRO A 234 17.61 21.50 -2.94
C PRO A 234 17.79 21.80 -1.44
N GLY A 235 17.25 22.93 -0.96
CA GLY A 235 17.31 23.30 0.45
C GLY A 235 16.63 22.27 1.36
N GLU A 236 15.39 21.88 1.05
CA GLU A 236 14.67 20.84 1.80
C GLU A 236 15.29 19.44 1.60
N LEU A 237 15.76 19.10 0.39
CA LEU A 237 16.45 17.83 0.13
C LEU A 237 17.75 17.69 0.92
N SER A 238 18.47 18.80 1.15
CA SER A 238 19.71 18.80 1.94
C SER A 238 19.50 18.46 3.42
N LEU A 239 18.27 18.56 3.93
CA LEU A 239 17.90 18.13 5.29
C LEU A 239 17.65 16.62 5.37
N ILE A 240 17.49 15.94 4.23
CA ILE A 240 17.26 14.50 4.15
C ILE A 240 18.59 13.78 4.08
N GLN A 241 18.69 12.67 4.82
CA GLN A 241 19.82 11.77 4.82
C GLN A 241 19.40 10.39 4.33
N PHE A 242 20.28 9.75 3.56
CA PHE A 242 20.15 8.34 3.24
C PHE A 242 20.96 7.51 4.23
N VAL A 243 20.28 6.57 4.89
CA VAL A 243 20.89 5.66 5.86
C VAL A 243 20.74 4.23 5.37
N ALA A 244 21.84 3.59 5.03
CA ALA A 244 21.87 2.24 4.46
C ALA A 244 21.62 1.17 5.55
N TYR A 245 20.88 0.12 5.21
CA TYR A 245 20.58 -0.98 6.13
C TYR A 245 20.73 -2.37 5.52
N GLU A 246 20.87 -2.50 4.20
CA GLU A 246 21.01 -3.79 3.52
C GLU A 246 21.79 -3.60 2.22
N TYR A 247 22.68 -4.56 1.93
CA TYR A 247 23.41 -4.63 0.67
C TYR A 247 23.03 -5.91 -0.05
N ILE A 248 22.65 -5.79 -1.32
CA ILE A 248 22.19 -6.88 -2.17
C ILE A 248 23.28 -7.13 -3.21
N SER A 249 24.08 -8.16 -2.96
CA SER A 249 25.11 -8.69 -3.86
C SER A 249 24.63 -9.97 -4.57
N LYS A 250 25.40 -10.40 -5.58
CA LYS A 250 25.19 -11.69 -6.25
C LYS A 250 25.37 -12.87 -5.28
N GLU A 251 26.40 -12.82 -4.44
CA GLU A 251 26.65 -13.83 -3.42
C GLU A 251 26.08 -13.38 -2.07
N PRO A 252 25.29 -14.21 -1.39
CA PRO A 252 24.72 -13.87 -0.10
C PRO A 252 25.82 -13.85 0.97
N ILE A 253 25.95 -12.70 1.64
CA ILE A 253 26.81 -12.53 2.82
C ILE A 253 25.96 -12.19 4.04
N SER A 254 26.48 -12.46 5.24
CA SER A 254 25.78 -12.18 6.49
C SER A 254 25.47 -10.68 6.63
N ILE A 255 24.37 -10.34 7.31
CA ILE A 255 23.97 -8.93 7.49
C ILE A 255 25.05 -8.10 8.18
N GLN A 256 25.82 -8.68 9.11
CA GLN A 256 26.96 -8.01 9.71
C GLN A 256 28.03 -7.66 8.66
N ALA A 257 28.36 -8.59 7.77
CA ALA A 257 29.33 -8.36 6.70
C ALA A 257 28.81 -7.30 5.70
N GLN A 258 27.51 -7.32 5.38
CA GLN A 258 26.88 -6.29 4.54
C GLN A 258 27.06 -4.89 5.13
N LEU A 259 26.71 -4.69 6.40
CA LEU A 259 26.81 -3.39 7.06
C LEU A 259 28.26 -2.92 7.20
N LYS A 260 29.19 -3.86 7.45
CA LYS A 260 30.62 -3.54 7.49
C LYS A 260 31.11 -3.04 6.13
N LEU A 261 30.79 -3.76 5.05
CA LEU A 261 31.16 -3.39 3.68
C LEU A 261 30.57 -2.03 3.28
N LEU A 262 29.30 -1.76 3.63
CA LEU A 262 28.67 -0.47 3.37
C LEU A 262 29.42 0.67 4.08
N THR A 263 29.83 0.45 5.34
CA THR A 263 30.62 1.43 6.10
C THR A 263 31.99 1.67 5.45
N GLU A 264 32.68 0.60 5.04
CA GLU A 264 33.97 0.67 4.34
C GLU A 264 33.86 1.42 2.99
N LYS A 265 32.68 1.40 2.36
CA LYS A 265 32.37 2.13 1.12
C LYS A 265 31.83 3.55 1.36
N GLY A 266 31.86 4.05 2.60
CA GLY A 266 31.49 5.42 2.94
C GLY A 266 29.99 5.66 3.12
N PHE A 267 29.16 4.61 3.17
CA PHE A 267 27.75 4.77 3.50
C PHE A 267 27.56 5.02 4.99
N ASN A 268 26.64 5.93 5.33
CA ASN A 268 26.08 6.01 6.67
C ASN A 268 25.18 4.80 6.89
N VAL A 269 25.59 3.88 7.77
CA VAL A 269 24.82 2.68 8.09
C VAL A 269 23.92 2.88 9.30
N VAL A 270 22.81 2.14 9.32
CA VAL A 270 21.87 2.12 10.46
C VAL A 270 22.58 1.68 11.74
N TYR A 271 22.24 2.32 12.87
CA TYR A 271 22.77 1.89 14.17
C TYR A 271 22.38 0.43 14.43
N ASN A 272 23.40 -0.40 14.65
CA ASN A 272 23.28 -1.84 14.74
C ASN A 272 24.24 -2.42 15.79
N LYS A 273 23.89 -3.60 16.33
CA LYS A 273 24.74 -4.40 17.22
C LYS A 273 24.51 -5.88 17.01
N VAL A 274 25.58 -6.66 17.11
CA VAL A 274 25.54 -8.13 17.04
C VAL A 274 25.55 -8.73 18.44
N TYR A 275 24.67 -9.70 18.67
CA TYR A 275 24.49 -10.40 19.94
C TYR A 275 24.57 -11.91 19.73
N LEU A 276 25.02 -12.63 20.76
CA LEU A 276 24.87 -14.09 20.78
C LEU A 276 23.39 -14.46 20.81
N SER A 277 22.99 -15.51 20.09
CA SER A 277 21.58 -15.92 19.99
C SER A 277 20.89 -16.08 21.35
N LYS A 278 21.56 -16.79 22.27
CA LYS A 278 21.10 -17.02 23.65
C LYS A 278 20.89 -15.75 24.49
N MET A 279 21.45 -14.62 24.06
CA MET A 279 21.29 -13.34 24.74
C MET A 279 20.04 -12.58 24.26
N ILE A 280 19.40 -13.01 23.18
CA ILE A 280 18.19 -12.39 22.65
C ILE A 280 17.00 -13.27 23.01
N THR A 281 16.28 -12.84 24.03
CA THR A 281 15.06 -13.48 24.54
C THR A 281 13.90 -12.48 24.52
N GLU A 282 12.66 -12.95 24.58
CA GLU A 282 11.48 -12.07 24.46
C GLU A 282 11.47 -10.95 25.52
N ASP A 283 11.85 -11.26 26.76
CA ASP A 283 11.96 -10.33 27.89
C ASP A 283 13.04 -9.26 27.71
N LYS A 284 14.07 -9.54 26.89
CA LYS A 284 15.17 -8.58 26.63
C LYS A 284 14.87 -7.60 25.49
N LEU A 285 13.97 -7.95 24.58
CA LEU A 285 13.65 -7.09 23.43
C LEU A 285 13.12 -5.69 23.82
N PRO A 286 12.28 -5.52 24.86
CA PRO A 286 11.88 -4.21 25.36
C PRO A 286 13.06 -3.34 25.81
N ILE A 287 14.02 -3.94 26.52
CA ILE A 287 15.20 -3.25 27.04
C ILE A 287 16.07 -2.80 25.87
N LEU A 288 16.31 -3.69 24.90
CA LEU A 288 17.07 -3.37 23.70
C LEU A 288 16.39 -2.29 22.86
N LEU A 289 15.07 -2.36 22.68
CA LEU A 289 14.32 -1.34 21.96
C LEU A 289 14.51 0.05 22.59
N LYS A 290 14.40 0.16 23.92
CA LYS A 290 14.65 1.42 24.64
C LYS A 290 16.08 1.91 24.41
N GLN A 291 17.09 1.05 24.59
CA GLN A 291 18.49 1.40 24.36
C GLN A 291 18.77 1.87 22.93
N PHE A 292 18.15 1.24 21.93
CA PHE A 292 18.28 1.66 20.53
C PHE A 292 17.60 3.00 20.27
N LYS A 293 16.43 3.25 20.88
CA LYS A 293 15.71 4.52 20.75
C LYS A 293 16.49 5.69 21.34
N ASP A 294 17.12 5.47 22.50
CA ASP A 294 17.94 6.46 23.19
C ASP A 294 19.23 6.79 22.41
N LYS A 295 19.81 5.81 21.71
CA LYS A 295 21.06 5.97 20.95
C LYS A 295 20.89 6.42 19.51
N SER A 296 19.71 6.23 18.92
CA SER A 296 19.49 6.57 17.52
C SER A 296 19.43 8.08 17.30
N SER A 297 20.23 8.58 16.37
CA SER A 297 20.18 9.96 15.86
C SER A 297 18.93 10.26 15.03
N TYR A 298 18.13 9.24 14.74
CA TYR A 298 16.91 9.31 13.95
C TYR A 298 15.71 8.80 14.74
N GLU A 299 14.51 9.18 14.30
CA GLU A 299 13.27 8.57 14.79
C GLU A 299 13.20 7.09 14.37
N ILE A 300 12.87 6.24 15.35
CA ILE A 300 12.75 4.80 15.16
C ILE A 300 11.40 4.32 15.70
N ASP A 301 10.76 3.44 14.95
CA ASP A 301 9.42 2.91 15.27
C ASP A 301 9.48 1.45 15.76
N GLY A 302 10.68 0.97 16.09
CA GLY A 302 10.97 -0.40 16.52
C GLY A 302 12.44 -0.77 16.36
N ILE A 303 12.72 -2.07 16.49
CA ILE A 303 14.02 -2.68 16.13
C ILE A 303 13.80 -3.83 15.14
N ILE A 304 14.78 -4.06 14.29
CA ILE A 304 14.85 -5.24 13.43
C ILE A 304 15.72 -6.28 14.11
N ILE A 305 15.21 -7.51 14.21
CA ILE A 305 15.93 -8.67 14.71
C ILE A 305 16.20 -9.56 13.50
N GLN A 306 17.46 -9.71 13.10
CA GLN A 306 17.85 -10.52 11.95
C GLN A 306 18.88 -11.57 12.34
N ASP A 307 18.69 -12.80 11.86
CA ASP A 307 19.70 -13.85 11.97
C ASP A 307 20.92 -13.54 11.10
N ASN A 308 22.11 -13.72 11.66
CA ASN A 308 23.36 -13.29 11.04
C ASN A 308 24.05 -14.41 10.26
N ALA A 309 23.28 -15.10 9.41
CA ALA A 309 23.81 -16.04 8.42
C ALA A 309 23.65 -15.46 7.00
N PRO A 310 24.42 -15.96 6.02
CA PRO A 310 24.21 -15.63 4.61
C PRO A 310 22.89 -16.26 4.14
N TYR A 311 21.90 -15.42 3.83
CA TYR A 311 20.61 -15.87 3.31
C TYR A 311 20.41 -15.41 1.88
N GLU A 312 19.95 -16.32 1.03
CA GLU A 312 19.38 -15.94 -0.25
C GLU A 312 18.08 -15.16 -0.05
N ARG A 313 17.89 -14.17 -0.92
CA ARG A 313 16.77 -13.26 -0.84
C ARG A 313 15.51 -13.96 -1.30
N ASN A 314 14.47 -13.96 -0.46
CA ASN A 314 13.19 -14.56 -0.83
C ASN A 314 12.57 -13.84 -2.04
N PRO A 315 12.38 -14.50 -3.19
CA PRO A 315 11.80 -13.87 -4.37
C PRO A 315 10.31 -13.55 -4.18
N THR A 316 9.65 -14.19 -3.20
CA THR A 316 8.21 -14.06 -2.95
C THR A 316 7.91 -13.83 -1.46
N GLY A 317 7.68 -12.57 -1.10
CA GLY A 317 7.24 -12.17 0.23
C GLY A 317 8.36 -11.83 1.21
N ASN A 318 7.98 -11.61 2.46
CA ASN A 318 8.87 -11.08 3.49
C ASN A 318 9.97 -12.10 3.88
N PRO A 319 11.15 -11.63 4.33
CA PRO A 319 12.22 -12.51 4.80
C PRO A 319 11.81 -13.21 6.10
N LYS A 320 11.95 -14.54 6.15
CA LYS A 320 11.65 -15.33 7.37
C LYS A 320 12.73 -15.18 8.45
N TYR A 321 13.96 -14.91 8.02
CA TYR A 321 15.16 -14.74 8.84
C TYR A 321 15.28 -13.35 9.49
N ALA A 322 14.29 -12.47 9.31
CA ALA A 322 14.25 -11.17 9.96
C ALA A 322 12.85 -10.80 10.43
N LYS A 323 12.74 -10.16 11.59
CA LYS A 323 11.47 -9.71 12.18
C LYS A 323 11.56 -8.27 12.66
N ALA A 324 10.47 -7.51 12.47
CA ALA A 324 10.32 -6.16 13.00
C ALA A 324 9.62 -6.23 14.37
N PHE A 325 10.37 -6.03 15.45
CA PHE A 325 9.82 -5.98 16.80
C PHE A 325 9.37 -4.56 17.14
N LYS A 326 8.14 -4.44 17.64
CA LYS A 326 7.53 -3.17 18.04
C LYS A 326 6.73 -3.33 19.33
N MET A 327 6.67 -2.26 20.12
CA MET A 327 5.81 -2.18 21.30
C MET A 327 4.83 -1.03 21.16
N ASP A 328 3.53 -1.36 21.21
CA ASP A 328 2.48 -0.34 21.19
C ASP A 328 2.52 0.54 22.46
N SER A 329 2.99 0.01 23.61
CA SER A 329 3.16 0.75 24.86
C SER A 329 4.30 1.77 24.85
N MET A 330 5.14 1.76 23.82
CA MET A 330 6.24 2.73 23.62
C MET A 330 5.88 3.79 22.56
N CYS A 331 4.68 3.69 21.98
CA CYS A 331 4.10 4.76 21.18
C CYS A 331 3.67 5.89 22.11
N GLU A 332 3.78 7.13 21.65
CA GLU A 332 3.12 8.23 22.33
C GLU A 332 1.62 7.91 22.45
N SER A 333 1.09 8.05 23.66
CA SER A 333 -0.33 7.99 23.95
C SER A 333 -0.83 9.36 24.38
N ALA A 334 -2.09 9.66 24.08
CA ALA A 334 -2.77 10.81 24.66
C ALA A 334 -4.19 10.41 25.06
N THR A 335 -4.60 10.93 26.21
CA THR A 335 -5.99 10.82 26.67
C THR A 335 -6.80 11.96 26.06
N THR A 336 -7.93 11.64 25.47
CA THR A 336 -8.85 12.62 24.89
C THR A 336 -10.31 12.19 25.11
N GLU A 337 -11.20 13.16 25.02
CA GLU A 337 -12.64 12.97 25.19
C GLU A 337 -13.29 12.51 23.89
N VAL A 338 -14.19 11.53 23.98
CA VAL A 338 -15.04 11.08 22.88
C VAL A 338 -16.17 12.07 22.68
N LEU A 339 -16.22 12.69 21.50
CA LEU A 339 -17.28 13.62 21.12
C LEU A 339 -18.52 12.88 20.63
N GLU A 340 -18.32 11.84 19.81
CA GLU A 340 -19.39 10.99 19.27
C GLU A 340 -18.82 9.69 18.71
N VAL A 341 -19.65 8.65 18.68
CA VAL A 341 -19.36 7.41 17.94
C VAL A 341 -20.20 7.42 16.67
N ILE A 342 -19.55 7.51 15.52
CA ILE A 342 -20.21 7.44 14.21
C ILE A 342 -20.26 5.99 13.77
N TRP A 343 -21.42 5.56 13.32
CA TRP A 343 -21.65 4.22 12.82
C TRP A 343 -21.78 4.25 11.30
N GLU A 344 -20.75 3.80 10.59
CA GLU A 344 -20.71 3.84 9.12
C GLU A 344 -20.87 2.43 8.53
N PRO A 345 -21.86 2.21 7.64
CA PRO A 345 -22.02 0.92 6.96
C PRO A 345 -20.85 0.70 5.99
N SER A 346 -20.26 -0.49 5.99
CA SER A 346 -19.26 -0.91 5.01
C SER A 346 -19.92 -1.36 3.70
N LYS A 347 -19.12 -1.63 2.67
CA LYS A 347 -19.61 -2.17 1.37
C LYS A 347 -20.42 -3.47 1.48
N ASN A 348 -20.26 -4.22 2.58
CA ASN A 348 -20.96 -5.48 2.84
C ASN A 348 -22.04 -5.34 3.93
N GLY A 349 -22.42 -4.11 4.30
CA GLY A 349 -23.45 -3.84 5.30
C GLY A 349 -23.00 -3.94 6.77
N ALA A 350 -21.79 -4.44 7.08
CA ALA A 350 -21.25 -4.38 8.44
C ALA A 350 -21.10 -2.91 8.87
N ILE A 351 -21.70 -2.51 9.98
CA ILE A 351 -21.68 -1.13 10.47
C ILE A 351 -20.50 -0.98 11.42
N LYS A 352 -19.49 -0.22 11.01
CA LYS A 352 -18.24 -0.09 11.75
C LYS A 352 -18.22 1.21 12.55
N PRO A 353 -17.89 1.15 13.85
CA PRO A 353 -17.81 2.34 14.68
C PRO A 353 -16.51 3.12 14.42
N VAL A 354 -16.67 4.42 14.24
CA VAL A 354 -15.60 5.41 14.16
C VAL A 354 -15.77 6.38 15.31
N VAL A 355 -14.82 6.38 16.23
CA VAL A 355 -14.86 7.21 17.44
C VAL A 355 -14.28 8.58 17.08
N LYS A 356 -15.11 9.61 17.08
CA LYS A 356 -14.67 11.00 16.99
C LYS A 356 -14.27 11.48 18.37
N VAL A 357 -13.11 12.09 18.45
CA VAL A 357 -12.53 12.58 19.69
C VAL A 357 -12.22 14.06 19.60
N LYS A 358 -12.12 14.71 20.76
CA LYS A 358 -11.63 16.07 20.85
C LYS A 358 -10.25 16.13 20.21
N PRO A 359 -10.01 17.07 19.26
CA PRO A 359 -8.73 17.14 18.54
C PRO A 359 -7.56 17.15 19.51
N ILE A 360 -6.67 16.16 19.38
CA ILE A 360 -5.49 16.00 20.22
C ILE A 360 -4.25 15.84 19.35
N LYS A 361 -3.15 16.51 19.70
CA LYS A 361 -1.87 16.33 19.01
C LYS A 361 -1.18 15.08 19.55
N LEU A 362 -0.82 14.16 18.66
CA LEU A 362 -0.13 12.92 18.99
C LEU A 362 0.85 12.58 17.86
N ALA A 363 2.13 12.36 18.17
CA ALA A 363 3.18 12.10 17.17
C ALA A 363 3.14 13.12 16.00
N GLY A 364 3.01 14.40 16.35
CA GLY A 364 3.03 15.54 15.41
C GLY A 364 1.81 15.70 14.49
N VAL A 365 0.83 14.78 14.53
CA VAL A 365 -0.45 14.90 13.81
C VAL A 365 -1.59 15.24 14.76
N THR A 366 -2.64 15.87 14.24
CA THR A 366 -3.88 16.08 15.00
C THR A 366 -4.81 14.90 14.78
N ILE A 367 -5.09 14.15 15.85
CA ILE A 367 -6.04 13.05 15.85
C ILE A 367 -7.43 13.58 16.18
N GLN A 368 -8.38 13.30 15.29
CA GLN A 368 -9.80 13.63 15.48
C GLN A 368 -10.71 12.39 15.39
N ARG A 369 -10.17 11.27 14.87
CA ARG A 369 -10.90 10.02 14.65
C ARG A 369 -10.01 8.85 15.01
N ALA A 370 -10.59 7.85 15.68
CA ALA A 370 -9.97 6.57 15.96
C ALA A 370 -10.92 5.42 15.58
N THR A 371 -10.35 4.26 15.29
CA THR A 371 -11.16 3.07 15.03
C THR A 371 -11.80 2.57 16.33
N GLY A 372 -13.10 2.29 16.29
CA GLY A 372 -13.80 1.56 17.35
C GLY A 372 -13.74 0.05 17.17
N TYR A 373 -13.00 -0.45 16.17
CA TYR A 373 -12.85 -1.86 15.78
C TYR A 373 -14.14 -2.58 15.36
N ASN A 374 -15.06 -2.82 16.29
CA ASN A 374 -16.32 -3.52 16.09
C ASN A 374 -17.35 -3.06 17.14
N ALA A 375 -18.61 -3.47 16.96
CA ALA A 375 -19.69 -3.04 17.83
C ALA A 375 -19.51 -3.53 19.28
N SER A 376 -19.07 -4.77 19.47
CA SER A 376 -18.83 -5.33 20.80
C SER A 376 -17.68 -4.65 21.55
N PHE A 377 -16.66 -4.15 20.85
CA PHE A 377 -15.59 -3.37 21.48
C PHE A 377 -16.13 -2.07 22.08
N ILE A 378 -17.00 -1.36 21.37
CA ILE A 378 -17.65 -0.14 21.86
C ILE A 378 -18.51 -0.44 23.08
N GLU A 379 -19.32 -1.51 22.99
CA GLU A 379 -20.21 -1.98 24.05
C GLU A 379 -19.44 -2.38 25.32
N ASN A 380 -18.55 -3.36 25.21
CA ASN A 380 -17.79 -3.92 26.34
C ASN A 380 -16.92 -2.87 27.05
N ASN A 381 -16.39 -1.92 26.28
CA ASN A 381 -15.56 -0.86 26.84
C ASN A 381 -16.35 0.39 27.27
N GLY A 382 -17.67 0.44 27.06
CA GLY A 382 -18.50 1.58 27.44
C GLY A 382 -18.06 2.89 26.77
N ILE A 383 -17.83 2.84 25.46
CA ILE A 383 -17.33 3.99 24.68
C ILE A 383 -18.54 4.77 24.13
N GLY A 384 -18.97 5.77 24.87
CA GLY A 384 -20.03 6.70 24.50
C GLY A 384 -19.54 8.14 24.39
N LYS A 385 -20.45 9.07 24.06
CA LYS A 385 -20.16 10.51 24.14
C LYS A 385 -19.78 10.88 25.58
N GLY A 386 -18.67 11.61 25.74
CA GLY A 386 -18.12 11.99 27.05
C GLY A 386 -17.21 10.94 27.71
N SER A 387 -17.00 9.77 27.07
CA SER A 387 -15.96 8.84 27.52
C SER A 387 -14.56 9.47 27.39
N LEU A 388 -13.65 9.13 28.29
CA LEU A 388 -12.23 9.47 28.16
C LEU A 388 -11.48 8.24 27.68
N VAL A 389 -10.81 8.36 26.53
CA VAL A 389 -10.09 7.26 25.88
C VAL A 389 -8.62 7.62 25.71
N GLU A 390 -7.77 6.63 25.93
CA GLU A 390 -6.36 6.71 25.62
C GLU A 390 -6.13 6.20 24.21
N ILE A 391 -5.53 7.05 23.37
CA ILE A 391 -5.26 6.76 21.97
C ILE A 391 -3.76 6.69 21.76
N ILE A 392 -3.33 5.64 21.05
CA ILE A 392 -1.99 5.56 20.46
C ILE A 392 -2.08 5.69 18.95
N ARG A 393 -0.96 6.08 18.33
CA ARG A 393 -0.78 5.98 16.89
C ARG A 393 0.03 4.72 16.56
N SER A 394 -0.66 3.59 16.38
CA SER A 394 0.02 2.31 16.12
C SER A 394 0.60 2.29 14.70
N GLY A 395 1.94 2.16 14.60
CA GLY A 395 2.67 2.13 13.34
C GLY A 395 2.54 3.39 12.50
N ASP A 396 2.40 4.55 13.15
CA ASP A 396 2.40 5.91 12.56
C ASP A 396 1.34 6.19 11.50
N VAL A 397 0.28 5.37 11.39
CA VAL A 397 -0.76 5.58 10.37
C VAL A 397 -2.18 5.56 10.94
N ILE A 398 -2.55 4.58 11.77
CA ILE A 398 -3.95 4.41 12.20
C ILE A 398 -4.07 4.60 13.72
N PRO A 399 -4.81 5.65 14.18
CA PRO A 399 -5.08 5.86 15.59
C PRO A 399 -5.95 4.75 16.18
N LYS A 400 -5.55 4.27 17.36
CA LYS A 400 -6.18 3.14 18.04
C LYS A 400 -6.46 3.50 19.49
N ILE A 401 -7.65 3.16 19.95
CA ILE A 401 -7.97 3.21 21.38
C ILE A 401 -7.32 1.99 22.05
N VAL A 402 -6.53 2.23 23.08
CA VAL A 402 -5.84 1.18 23.86
C VAL A 402 -6.41 1.02 25.25
N ASN A 403 -7.00 2.08 25.80
CA ASN A 403 -7.58 2.08 27.12
C ASN A 403 -8.77 3.04 27.20
N VAL A 404 -9.70 2.76 28.10
CA VAL A 404 -10.84 3.63 28.41
C VAL A 404 -10.71 4.07 29.86
N VAL A 405 -10.30 5.32 30.04
CA VAL A 405 -10.08 5.94 31.35
C VAL A 405 -11.42 6.21 32.05
N LYS A 406 -12.44 6.63 31.28
CA LYS A 406 -13.79 6.88 31.78
C LYS A 406 -14.81 6.37 30.78
N LYS A 407 -15.73 5.52 31.24
CA LYS A 407 -16.85 5.01 30.46
C LYS A 407 -18.02 5.98 30.43
N SER A 408 -18.86 5.86 29.41
CA SER A 408 -20.10 6.63 29.22
C SER A 408 -21.14 5.73 28.52
N PRO A 409 -22.45 5.98 28.67
CA PRO A 409 -23.48 5.20 28.00
C PRO A 409 -23.27 5.11 26.49
N VAL A 410 -23.32 3.89 25.96
CA VAL A 410 -23.12 3.62 24.54
C VAL A 410 -24.39 3.96 23.77
N THR A 411 -24.22 4.66 22.65
CA THR A 411 -25.32 4.93 21.71
C THR A 411 -25.06 4.16 20.42
N PHE A 412 -25.94 3.21 20.13
CA PHE A 412 -25.95 2.43 18.89
C PHE A 412 -26.57 3.22 17.73
N PRO A 413 -26.37 2.82 16.47
CA PRO A 413 -26.94 3.53 15.34
C PRO A 413 -28.46 3.53 15.37
N THR A 414 -29.07 4.60 14.89
CA THR A 414 -30.53 4.74 14.79
C THR A 414 -31.14 3.95 13.62
N MET A 415 -30.33 3.58 12.62
CA MET A 415 -30.79 2.76 11.49
C MET A 415 -31.03 1.31 11.92
N PRO A 416 -31.98 0.58 11.29
CA PRO A 416 -32.22 -0.82 11.62
C PRO A 416 -30.98 -1.70 11.44
N TYR A 417 -30.56 -2.38 12.52
CA TYR A 417 -29.41 -3.28 12.53
C TYR A 417 -29.72 -4.63 13.17
N LYS A 418 -28.89 -5.62 12.90
CA LYS A 418 -28.87 -6.93 13.56
C LYS A 418 -27.45 -7.29 13.98
N TRP A 419 -27.30 -7.97 15.11
CA TRP A 419 -26.03 -8.56 15.52
C TRP A 419 -25.71 -9.81 14.70
N ASP A 420 -24.42 -10.08 14.52
CA ASP A 420 -23.98 -11.40 14.09
C ASP A 420 -24.13 -12.44 15.21
N ALA A 421 -24.06 -13.73 14.84
CA ALA A 421 -24.24 -14.84 15.77
C ALA A 421 -23.25 -14.83 16.95
N ASN A 422 -22.08 -14.22 16.76
CA ASN A 422 -21.02 -14.13 17.78
C ASN A 422 -21.11 -12.84 18.62
N HIS A 423 -22.15 -12.02 18.43
CA HIS A 423 -22.34 -10.73 19.11
C HIS A 423 -21.09 -9.83 19.04
N THR A 424 -20.39 -9.87 17.90
CA THR A 424 -19.13 -9.15 17.66
C THR A 424 -19.37 -7.89 16.83
N ASP A 425 -20.15 -8.03 15.76
CA ASP A 425 -20.41 -6.96 14.79
C ASP A 425 -21.92 -6.80 14.57
N ILE A 426 -22.33 -5.57 14.25
CA ILE A 426 -23.70 -5.28 13.80
C ILE A 426 -23.71 -5.06 12.28
N TYR A 427 -24.81 -5.45 11.66
CA TYR A 427 -25.03 -5.38 10.22
C TYR A 427 -26.34 -4.67 9.92
N LEU A 428 -26.34 -3.90 8.84
CA LEU A 428 -27.53 -3.27 8.32
C LEU A 428 -28.56 -4.35 7.93
N VAL A 429 -29.83 -4.16 8.31
CA VAL A 429 -30.90 -5.14 8.00
C VAL A 429 -31.18 -5.19 6.50
N ASN A 430 -31.19 -4.04 5.83
CA ASN A 430 -31.43 -3.94 4.40
C ASN A 430 -30.27 -3.25 3.69
N LEU A 431 -29.51 -4.01 2.90
CA LEU A 431 -28.40 -3.47 2.10
C LEU A 431 -28.91 -2.80 0.81
N SER A 432 -30.01 -3.30 0.26
CA SER A 432 -30.56 -2.86 -1.02
C SER A 432 -31.15 -1.45 -0.88
N GLY A 433 -30.66 -0.53 -1.72
CA GLY A 433 -31.09 0.87 -1.70
C GLY A 433 -30.38 1.75 -0.66
N ASN A 434 -29.47 1.21 0.16
CA ASN A 434 -28.65 2.05 1.02
C ASN A 434 -27.56 2.75 0.19
N ARG A 435 -27.64 4.09 0.11
CA ARG A 435 -26.71 4.94 -0.64
C ARG A 435 -25.25 4.72 -0.24
N ASP A 436 -24.93 4.68 1.05
CA ASP A 436 -23.54 4.56 1.52
C ASP A 436 -22.92 3.20 1.17
N VAL A 437 -23.72 2.13 1.28
CA VAL A 437 -23.31 0.78 0.86
C VAL A 437 -23.03 0.78 -0.64
N ALA A 438 -23.95 1.31 -1.45
CA ALA A 438 -23.81 1.35 -2.90
C ALA A 438 -22.57 2.16 -3.35
N LEU A 439 -22.33 3.33 -2.77
CA LEU A 439 -21.14 4.15 -3.06
C LEU A 439 -19.85 3.38 -2.77
N LYS A 440 -19.77 2.67 -1.64
CA LYS A 440 -18.59 1.86 -1.26
C LYS A 440 -18.44 0.62 -2.14
N GLN A 441 -19.53 0.04 -2.63
CA GLN A 441 -19.50 -1.07 -3.59
C GLN A 441 -18.98 -0.61 -4.95
N ILE A 442 -19.46 0.53 -5.46
CA ILE A 442 -18.98 1.13 -6.71
C ILE A 442 -17.50 1.51 -6.58
N GLU A 443 -17.09 2.16 -5.47
CA GLU A 443 -15.69 2.52 -5.21
C GLU A 443 -14.78 1.28 -5.18
N HIS A 444 -15.23 0.19 -4.55
CA HIS A 444 -14.52 -1.09 -4.54
C HIS A 444 -14.43 -1.71 -5.94
N PHE A 445 -15.51 -1.64 -6.74
CA PHE A 445 -15.55 -2.16 -8.11
C PHE A 445 -14.57 -1.41 -9.02
N VAL A 446 -14.64 -0.07 -9.01
CA VAL A 446 -13.74 0.84 -9.75
C VAL A 446 -12.28 0.58 -9.39
N THR A 447 -11.97 0.47 -8.09
CA THR A 447 -10.60 0.23 -7.63
C THR A 447 -10.11 -1.17 -8.01
N THR A 448 -10.96 -2.19 -7.90
CA THR A 448 -10.58 -3.59 -8.18
C THR A 448 -10.36 -3.84 -9.67
N LEU A 449 -11.16 -3.20 -10.53
CA LEU A 449 -11.00 -3.26 -11.97
C LEU A 449 -9.99 -2.25 -12.52
N GLU A 450 -9.52 -1.30 -11.70
CA GLU A 450 -8.55 -0.27 -12.08
C GLU A 450 -9.13 0.78 -13.06
N ILE A 451 -10.44 1.04 -12.94
CA ILE A 451 -11.13 2.09 -13.70
C ILE A 451 -10.61 3.46 -13.22
N GLY A 452 -9.91 4.16 -14.11
CA GLY A 452 -9.32 5.47 -13.88
C GLY A 452 -10.33 6.61 -13.97
N PHE A 453 -9.89 7.80 -13.54
CA PHE A 453 -10.59 9.08 -13.70
C PHE A 453 -11.98 9.20 -13.04
N TYR A 454 -12.46 8.17 -12.34
CA TYR A 454 -13.74 8.16 -11.63
C TYR A 454 -13.54 7.94 -10.12
N LYS A 455 -13.33 9.03 -9.37
CA LYS A 455 -12.97 8.99 -7.94
C LYS A 455 -14.19 9.14 -7.02
N LYS A 456 -14.01 8.87 -5.73
CA LYS A 456 -15.06 8.95 -4.68
C LYS A 456 -16.03 10.13 -4.79
N GLY A 457 -15.52 11.34 -5.04
CA GLY A 457 -16.37 12.53 -5.21
C GLY A 457 -17.24 12.51 -6.47
N GLN A 458 -16.73 11.98 -7.58
CA GLN A 458 -17.50 11.80 -8.81
C GLN A 458 -18.46 10.61 -8.70
N ILE A 459 -18.08 9.53 -7.99
CA ILE A 459 -18.95 8.40 -7.70
C ILE A 459 -20.19 8.86 -6.93
N ALA A 460 -20.01 9.71 -5.91
CA ALA A 460 -21.12 10.30 -5.15
C ALA A 460 -22.09 11.08 -6.05
N LYS A 461 -21.56 11.97 -6.90
CA LYS A 461 -22.39 12.74 -7.83
C LYS A 461 -23.02 11.87 -8.93
N GLY A 462 -22.31 10.84 -9.39
CA GLY A 462 -22.78 9.87 -10.37
C GLY A 462 -23.96 9.06 -9.85
N TYR A 463 -23.92 8.68 -8.57
CA TYR A 463 -25.05 8.05 -7.90
C TYR A 463 -26.28 8.94 -7.91
N ASP A 464 -26.11 10.24 -7.61
CA ASP A 464 -27.21 11.21 -7.56
C ASP A 464 -27.87 11.44 -8.94
N VAL A 465 -27.19 11.11 -10.05
CA VAL A 465 -27.73 11.19 -11.43
C VAL A 465 -28.14 9.83 -12.02
N GLY A 466 -28.15 8.76 -11.21
CA GLY A 466 -28.72 7.45 -11.59
C GLY A 466 -27.73 6.30 -11.78
N ILE A 467 -26.42 6.51 -11.56
CA ILE A 467 -25.42 5.43 -11.55
C ILE A 467 -25.39 4.78 -10.16
N THR A 468 -26.44 4.02 -9.86
CA THR A 468 -26.74 3.56 -8.49
C THR A 468 -26.00 2.29 -8.06
N ASP A 469 -25.47 1.52 -9.00
CA ASP A 469 -24.82 0.23 -8.74
C ASP A 469 -23.80 -0.12 -9.84
N CYS A 470 -23.10 -1.24 -9.66
CA CYS A 470 -22.10 -1.71 -10.62
C CYS A 470 -22.70 -2.08 -11.98
N THR A 471 -23.94 -2.55 -12.03
CA THR A 471 -24.65 -2.89 -13.29
C THR A 471 -24.90 -1.61 -14.10
N LYS A 472 -25.39 -0.55 -13.46
CA LYS A 472 -25.58 0.77 -14.07
C LYS A 472 -24.26 1.41 -14.49
N LEU A 473 -23.19 1.26 -13.70
CA LEU A 473 -21.88 1.80 -14.05
C LEU A 473 -21.31 1.15 -15.32
N VAL A 474 -21.39 -0.17 -15.42
CA VAL A 474 -20.91 -0.95 -16.58
C VAL A 474 -21.70 -0.60 -17.85
N ALA A 475 -22.98 -0.25 -17.72
CA ALA A 475 -23.83 0.15 -18.85
C ALA A 475 -23.88 1.66 -19.12
N ALA A 476 -23.19 2.48 -18.31
CA ALA A 476 -23.25 3.93 -18.43
C ALA A 476 -22.64 4.40 -19.74
N LYS A 477 -23.30 5.36 -20.40
CA LYS A 477 -22.81 5.99 -21.62
C LYS A 477 -22.23 7.37 -21.34
N GLN A 478 -21.59 7.97 -22.33
CA GLN A 478 -21.00 9.30 -22.19
C GLN A 478 -22.05 10.33 -21.73
N GLU A 479 -23.29 10.22 -22.21
CA GLU A 479 -24.39 11.12 -21.85
C GLU A 479 -24.76 11.04 -20.36
N ASP A 480 -24.57 9.89 -19.71
CA ASP A 480 -24.85 9.75 -18.28
C ASP A 480 -23.81 10.47 -17.42
N PHE A 481 -22.55 10.49 -17.85
CA PHE A 481 -21.49 11.23 -17.16
C PHE A 481 -21.58 12.74 -17.39
N LEU A 482 -22.14 13.19 -18.52
CA LEU A 482 -22.36 14.63 -18.77
C LEU A 482 -23.41 15.25 -17.84
N LYS A 483 -24.31 14.43 -17.26
CA LYS A 483 -25.27 14.87 -16.23
C LYS A 483 -24.58 15.24 -14.91
N ILE A 484 -23.33 14.79 -14.69
CA ILE A 484 -22.59 15.02 -13.45
C ILE A 484 -22.01 16.44 -13.43
N ALA A 485 -22.44 17.25 -12.46
CA ALA A 485 -21.94 18.61 -12.26
C ALA A 485 -20.40 18.66 -12.12
N GLY A 486 -19.76 19.34 -13.08
CA GLY A 486 -18.31 19.52 -13.17
C GLY A 486 -17.59 18.56 -14.13
N LEU A 487 -18.29 17.61 -14.76
CA LEU A 487 -17.74 16.82 -15.86
C LEU A 487 -18.08 17.46 -17.21
N LYS A 488 -17.05 17.57 -18.07
CA LYS A 488 -17.16 18.00 -19.48
C LYS A 488 -16.76 16.84 -20.38
N ASP A 489 -17.01 16.94 -21.69
CA ASP A 489 -16.78 15.88 -22.69
C ASP A 489 -15.45 15.16 -22.54
N LYS A 490 -14.33 15.89 -22.50
CA LYS A 490 -12.99 15.28 -22.37
C LYS A 490 -12.84 14.40 -21.13
N SER A 491 -13.48 14.74 -20.01
CA SER A 491 -13.43 13.94 -18.78
C SER A 491 -14.37 12.75 -18.86
N ALA A 492 -15.58 12.93 -19.41
CA ALA A 492 -16.54 11.86 -19.62
C ALA A 492 -15.99 10.78 -20.57
N SER A 493 -15.40 11.18 -21.71
CA SER A 493 -14.77 10.24 -22.66
C SER A 493 -13.58 9.50 -22.04
N LYS A 494 -12.79 10.14 -21.17
CA LYS A 494 -11.70 9.46 -20.44
C LYS A 494 -12.23 8.39 -19.47
N ILE A 495 -13.33 8.68 -18.78
CA ILE A 495 -13.96 7.71 -17.86
C ILE A 495 -14.49 6.53 -18.67
N ILE A 496 -15.25 6.77 -19.75
CA ILE A 496 -15.78 5.71 -20.62
C ILE A 496 -14.66 4.88 -21.23
N GLY A 497 -13.62 5.51 -21.79
CA GLY A 497 -12.46 4.80 -22.33
C GLY A 497 -11.76 3.93 -21.28
N SER A 498 -11.72 4.40 -20.02
CA SER A 498 -11.19 3.60 -18.93
C SER A 498 -12.12 2.44 -18.52
N ILE A 499 -13.44 2.62 -18.55
CA ILE A 499 -14.40 1.55 -18.28
C ILE A 499 -14.25 0.47 -19.35
N VAL A 500 -14.34 0.81 -20.64
CA VAL A 500 -14.25 -0.15 -21.74
C VAL A 500 -12.94 -0.93 -21.68
N SER A 501 -11.79 -0.24 -21.56
CA SER A 501 -10.48 -0.90 -21.53
C SER A 501 -10.27 -1.83 -20.33
N ASN A 502 -10.89 -1.54 -19.17
CA ASN A 502 -10.69 -2.33 -17.95
C ASN A 502 -11.83 -3.32 -17.66
N CYS A 503 -12.95 -3.22 -18.36
CA CYS A 503 -14.07 -4.15 -18.29
C CYS A 503 -14.03 -5.22 -19.38
N GLU A 504 -13.34 -4.97 -20.50
CA GLU A 504 -13.18 -5.97 -21.56
C GLU A 504 -12.18 -7.07 -21.15
N ASN A 505 -12.52 -8.33 -21.47
CA ASN A 505 -11.69 -9.52 -21.25
C ASN A 505 -11.21 -9.71 -19.79
N VAL A 506 -11.99 -9.26 -18.81
CA VAL A 506 -11.64 -9.39 -17.39
C VAL A 506 -11.68 -10.86 -16.97
N PRO A 507 -10.67 -11.36 -16.23
CA PRO A 507 -10.72 -12.71 -15.65
C PRO A 507 -11.88 -12.84 -14.66
N ILE A 508 -12.65 -13.92 -14.77
CA ILE A 508 -13.87 -14.11 -13.96
C ILE A 508 -13.64 -13.97 -12.44
N HIS A 509 -12.51 -14.46 -11.91
CA HIS A 509 -12.18 -14.32 -10.49
C HIS A 509 -11.92 -12.86 -10.06
N LYS A 510 -11.39 -12.01 -10.98
CA LYS A 510 -11.19 -10.57 -10.74
C LYS A 510 -12.53 -9.86 -10.73
N LEU A 511 -13.42 -10.19 -11.67
CA LEU A 511 -14.78 -9.65 -11.75
C LEU A 511 -15.60 -10.05 -10.50
N ALA A 512 -15.60 -11.33 -10.13
CA ALA A 512 -16.23 -11.82 -8.91
C ALA A 512 -15.76 -11.05 -7.67
N ALA A 513 -14.44 -10.85 -7.53
CA ALA A 513 -13.85 -10.11 -6.41
C ALA A 513 -14.19 -8.60 -6.41
N ALA A 514 -14.55 -8.02 -7.55
CA ALA A 514 -14.95 -6.62 -7.67
C ALA A 514 -16.41 -6.40 -7.25
N THR A 515 -17.26 -7.43 -7.32
CA THR A 515 -18.68 -7.38 -6.94
C THR A 515 -18.90 -7.64 -5.44
N PRO A 516 -20.05 -7.22 -4.87
CA PRO A 516 -20.34 -7.43 -3.45
C PRO A 516 -20.79 -8.86 -3.08
N TYR A 517 -21.06 -9.72 -4.07
CA TYR A 517 -21.75 -11.00 -3.85
C TYR A 517 -20.94 -12.03 -3.06
N PHE A 518 -19.60 -11.97 -3.11
CA PHE A 518 -18.71 -12.90 -2.40
C PHE A 518 -18.08 -12.25 -1.16
N SER A 519 -18.91 -11.68 -0.29
CA SER A 519 -18.47 -11.04 0.96
C SER A 519 -17.60 -11.99 1.80
N GLY A 520 -16.40 -11.55 2.20
CA GLY A 520 -15.45 -12.36 2.97
C GLY A 520 -14.44 -13.16 2.13
N LEU A 521 -14.57 -13.16 0.80
CA LEU A 521 -13.63 -13.80 -0.12
C LEU A 521 -12.89 -12.76 -0.96
N GLY A 522 -11.57 -12.70 -0.78
CA GLY A 522 -10.70 -11.83 -1.59
C GLY A 522 -10.31 -12.46 -2.93
N ARG A 523 -9.78 -11.64 -3.83
CA ARG A 523 -9.32 -12.02 -5.19
C ARG A 523 -8.48 -13.31 -5.22
N ARG A 524 -7.55 -13.48 -4.27
CA ARG A 524 -6.67 -14.67 -4.21
C ARG A 524 -7.46 -15.97 -3.95
N ARG A 525 -8.44 -15.94 -3.05
CA ARG A 525 -9.26 -17.12 -2.73
C ARG A 525 -10.19 -17.47 -3.89
N LEU A 526 -10.83 -16.47 -4.49
CA LEU A 526 -11.65 -16.67 -5.68
C LEU A 526 -10.83 -17.19 -6.87
N ALA A 527 -9.58 -16.73 -7.02
CA ALA A 527 -8.67 -17.27 -8.03
C ALA A 527 -8.35 -18.76 -7.79
N LEU A 528 -8.21 -19.19 -6.53
CA LEU A 528 -8.04 -20.62 -6.20
C LEU A 528 -9.29 -21.44 -6.54
N VAL A 529 -10.48 -20.93 -6.25
CA VAL A 529 -11.74 -21.60 -6.61
C VAL A 529 -11.82 -21.78 -8.12
N VAL A 530 -11.65 -20.70 -8.89
CA VAL A 530 -11.70 -20.76 -10.35
C VAL A 530 -10.61 -21.66 -10.95
N LYS A 531 -9.41 -21.66 -10.37
CA LYS A 531 -8.30 -22.49 -10.84
C LYS A 531 -8.55 -23.99 -10.62
N ASN A 532 -9.06 -24.38 -9.44
CA ASN A 532 -9.26 -25.79 -9.09
C ASN A 532 -10.63 -26.32 -9.52
N ILE A 533 -11.60 -25.43 -9.72
CA ILE A 533 -12.98 -25.74 -10.10
C ILE A 533 -13.40 -24.80 -11.23
N PRO A 534 -12.91 -25.02 -12.47
CA PRO A 534 -13.18 -24.12 -13.59
C PRO A 534 -14.68 -23.99 -13.91
N ASN A 535 -15.44 -25.07 -13.71
CA ASN A 535 -16.88 -25.13 -13.92
C ASN A 535 -17.71 -24.79 -12.66
N PHE A 536 -17.16 -24.04 -11.69
CA PHE A 536 -17.85 -23.75 -10.43
C PHE A 536 -19.21 -23.04 -10.60
N LEU A 537 -19.42 -22.35 -11.72
CA LEU A 537 -20.71 -21.73 -12.05
C LEU A 537 -21.80 -22.76 -12.37
N GLU A 538 -21.45 -23.96 -12.83
CA GLU A 538 -22.39 -24.94 -13.36
C GLU A 538 -22.70 -26.07 -12.38
N LEU A 539 -21.88 -26.22 -11.35
CA LEU A 539 -22.02 -27.27 -10.36
C LEU A 539 -23.20 -27.02 -9.42
N GLU A 540 -23.82 -28.11 -8.98
CA GLU A 540 -24.78 -28.12 -7.88
C GLU A 540 -24.10 -27.72 -6.56
N ASP A 541 -24.81 -27.03 -5.69
CA ASP A 541 -24.30 -26.48 -4.43
C ASP A 541 -23.62 -27.53 -3.55
N SER A 542 -24.18 -28.73 -3.46
CA SER A 542 -23.65 -29.85 -2.66
C SER A 542 -22.27 -30.31 -3.16
N ILE A 543 -22.14 -30.49 -4.48
CA ILE A 543 -20.91 -30.90 -5.17
C ILE A 543 -19.87 -29.78 -5.11
N LEU A 544 -20.31 -28.54 -5.36
CA LEU A 544 -19.45 -27.37 -5.29
C LEU A 544 -18.87 -27.19 -3.88
N LYS A 545 -19.70 -27.33 -2.84
CA LYS A 545 -19.26 -27.25 -1.45
C LYS A 545 -18.16 -28.28 -1.16
N ALA A 546 -18.40 -29.54 -1.52
CA ALA A 546 -17.46 -30.63 -1.31
C ALA A 546 -16.12 -30.36 -2.01
N LYS A 547 -16.14 -29.87 -3.25
CA LYS A 547 -14.93 -29.53 -3.99
C LYS A 547 -14.19 -28.30 -3.46
N ILE A 548 -14.90 -27.30 -2.91
CA ILE A 548 -14.24 -26.12 -2.35
C ILE A 548 -13.48 -26.49 -1.07
N ILE A 549 -14.03 -27.38 -0.24
CA ILE A 549 -13.43 -27.79 1.04
C ILE A 549 -12.14 -28.58 0.83
N THR A 550 -11.94 -29.23 -0.32
CA THR A 550 -10.68 -29.94 -0.63
C THR A 550 -9.54 -28.99 -1.01
N ILE A 551 -9.83 -27.72 -1.31
CA ILE A 551 -8.80 -26.73 -1.65
C ILE A 551 -8.11 -26.26 -0.37
N ASP A 552 -6.80 -26.51 -0.27
CA ASP A 552 -5.97 -26.01 0.82
C ASP A 552 -6.16 -24.48 0.98
N SER A 553 -6.36 -24.01 2.21
CA SER A 553 -6.73 -22.64 2.62
C SER A 553 -8.21 -22.23 2.59
N LEU A 554 -9.14 -23.07 2.12
CA LEU A 554 -10.59 -22.80 2.16
C LEU A 554 -11.31 -23.68 3.20
N SER A 555 -12.21 -23.09 3.99
CA SER A 555 -12.99 -23.79 5.01
C SER A 555 -14.45 -23.97 4.59
N ASP A 556 -15.20 -24.79 5.34
CA ASP A 556 -16.64 -24.99 5.14
C ASP A 556 -17.41 -23.66 5.08
N LYS A 557 -17.11 -22.74 6.01
CA LYS A 557 -17.68 -21.39 6.03
C LYS A 557 -17.37 -20.60 4.76
N MET A 558 -16.16 -20.76 4.19
CA MET A 558 -15.79 -20.08 2.95
C MET A 558 -16.50 -20.69 1.74
N ALA A 559 -16.69 -22.02 1.72
CA ALA A 559 -17.47 -22.69 0.70
C ALA A 559 -18.91 -22.21 0.70
N GLN A 560 -19.51 -22.06 1.89
CA GLN A 560 -20.87 -21.52 2.03
C GLN A 560 -20.98 -20.10 1.46
N LEU A 561 -20.01 -19.22 1.72
CA LEU A 561 -19.99 -17.86 1.16
C LEU A 561 -19.90 -17.82 -0.37
N VAL A 562 -19.25 -18.81 -1.00
CA VAL A 562 -19.26 -18.93 -2.48
C VAL A 562 -20.66 -19.28 -2.96
N ILE A 563 -21.28 -20.28 -2.34
CA ILE A 563 -22.60 -20.79 -2.71
C ILE A 563 -23.66 -19.69 -2.56
N ASP A 564 -23.70 -19.04 -1.41
CA ASP A 564 -24.68 -17.99 -1.10
C ASP A 564 -24.61 -16.81 -2.09
N GLY A 565 -23.41 -16.48 -2.56
CA GLY A 565 -23.17 -15.38 -3.51
C GLY A 565 -23.41 -15.74 -4.98
N LEU A 566 -23.43 -17.03 -5.32
CA LEU A 566 -23.43 -17.52 -6.69
C LEU A 566 -24.67 -17.10 -7.50
N PRO A 567 -25.92 -17.17 -6.98
CA PRO A 567 -27.10 -16.79 -7.74
C PRO A 567 -27.10 -15.33 -8.19
N ALA A 568 -26.75 -14.42 -7.27
CA ALA A 568 -26.68 -12.99 -7.57
C ALA A 568 -25.53 -12.67 -8.54
N PHE A 569 -24.39 -13.34 -8.39
CA PHE A 569 -23.27 -13.19 -9.31
C PHE A 569 -23.60 -13.72 -10.72
N LYS A 570 -24.30 -14.86 -10.85
CA LYS A 570 -24.76 -15.39 -12.15
C LYS A 570 -25.65 -14.39 -12.88
N LYS A 571 -26.61 -13.77 -12.17
CA LYS A 571 -27.48 -12.74 -12.74
C LYS A 571 -26.69 -11.52 -13.22
N PHE A 572 -25.73 -11.06 -12.41
CA PHE A 572 -24.85 -9.96 -12.81
C PHE A 572 -23.97 -10.33 -14.00
N LEU A 573 -23.38 -11.53 -14.00
CA LEU A 573 -22.49 -12.01 -15.04
C LEU A 573 -23.22 -12.12 -16.39
N ALA A 574 -24.43 -12.66 -16.39
CA ALA A 574 -25.27 -12.73 -17.59
C ALA A 574 -25.54 -11.34 -18.18
N PHE A 575 -25.83 -10.33 -17.33
CA PHE A 575 -25.96 -8.95 -17.78
C PHE A 575 -24.64 -8.40 -18.33
N TYR A 576 -23.55 -8.59 -17.59
CA TYR A 576 -22.22 -8.09 -17.94
C TYR A 576 -21.76 -8.61 -19.31
N GLN A 577 -22.02 -9.89 -19.59
CA GLN A 577 -21.69 -10.55 -20.86
C GLN A 577 -22.50 -10.02 -22.06
N THR A 578 -23.56 -9.25 -21.85
CA THR A 578 -24.25 -8.56 -22.96
C THR A 578 -23.49 -7.31 -23.45
N ILE A 579 -22.53 -6.82 -22.65
CA ILE A 579 -21.80 -5.57 -22.90
C ILE A 579 -20.31 -5.83 -23.14
N TYR A 580 -19.71 -6.71 -22.34
CA TYR A 580 -18.26 -6.95 -22.33
C TYR A 580 -17.94 -8.45 -22.32
N SER A 581 -16.83 -8.82 -22.97
CA SER A 581 -16.34 -10.19 -22.93
C SER A 581 -15.71 -10.49 -21.56
N VAL A 582 -15.92 -11.71 -21.05
CA VAL A 582 -15.29 -12.20 -19.82
C VAL A 582 -14.35 -13.33 -20.18
N ASN A 583 -13.13 -13.26 -19.66
CA ASN A 583 -12.18 -14.34 -19.82
C ASN A 583 -12.52 -15.45 -18.81
N SER A 584 -13.28 -16.44 -19.28
CA SER A 584 -13.56 -17.70 -18.58
C SER A 584 -12.38 -18.67 -18.65
N SER A 585 -11.34 -18.35 -19.42
CA SER A 585 -10.19 -19.21 -19.64
C SER A 585 -9.39 -19.37 -18.34
N THR A 586 -9.57 -20.54 -17.72
CA THR A 586 -8.43 -21.43 -17.62
C THR A 586 -7.86 -21.61 -19.03
N SER A 587 -6.86 -20.79 -19.39
CA SER A 587 -5.92 -21.25 -20.40
C SER A 587 -5.28 -22.49 -19.82
N THR A 588 -5.77 -23.66 -20.27
CA THR A 588 -4.89 -24.76 -20.60
C THR A 588 -3.71 -24.14 -21.35
N CYS A 589 -2.55 -24.07 -20.68
CA CYS A 589 -1.33 -24.24 -21.44
C CYS A 589 -1.55 -25.55 -22.18
N SER A 590 -1.72 -25.46 -23.49
CA SER A 590 -1.30 -26.50 -24.40
C SER A 590 0.18 -26.74 -24.13
N SER A 591 0.48 -27.53 -23.09
CA SER A 591 1.57 -28.48 -23.22
C SER A 591 1.23 -29.26 -24.47
N GLN A 592 2.04 -29.08 -25.50
CA GLN A 592 2.07 -29.98 -26.64
C GLN A 592 2.09 -31.40 -26.07
N SER A 593 0.93 -32.06 -26.13
CA SER A 593 0.83 -33.49 -26.03
C SER A 593 1.43 -34.02 -27.32
N SER A 594 2.76 -34.11 -27.36
CA SER A 594 3.41 -35.14 -28.14
C SER A 594 2.97 -36.45 -27.52
N SER A 595 2.03 -37.10 -28.19
CA SER A 595 1.70 -38.49 -28.00
C SER A 595 2.97 -39.33 -28.12
N ILE A 596 3.58 -39.68 -27.00
CA ILE A 596 4.46 -40.85 -26.90
C ILE A 596 3.60 -41.94 -26.28
N SER A 597 3.10 -42.81 -27.15
CA SER A 597 2.72 -44.17 -26.80
C SER A 597 3.89 -44.85 -26.09
N GLY A 598 3.73 -45.12 -24.79
CA GLY A 598 4.67 -45.90 -24.00
C GLY A 598 3.89 -46.77 -23.00
N SER A 599 4.06 -48.09 -23.11
CA SER A 599 3.53 -49.13 -22.22
C SER A 599 3.82 -48.86 -20.73
N PRO A 600 3.04 -49.45 -19.80
CA PRO A 600 3.25 -49.28 -18.36
C PRO A 600 4.64 -49.74 -17.94
N ILE A 601 5.44 -48.84 -17.38
CA ILE A 601 6.73 -49.17 -16.79
C ILE A 601 6.48 -50.00 -15.53
N GLN A 602 6.92 -51.25 -15.56
CA GLN A 602 6.82 -52.21 -14.46
C GLN A 602 7.93 -51.89 -13.43
N GLY A 603 7.73 -50.84 -12.63
CA GLY A 603 8.70 -50.38 -11.64
C GLY A 603 8.65 -51.15 -10.31
N LYS A 604 9.74 -51.07 -9.52
CA LYS A 604 9.96 -51.75 -8.22
C LYS A 604 8.88 -51.43 -7.16
N LEU A 605 8.14 -50.33 -7.32
CA LEU A 605 7.10 -49.87 -6.37
C LEU A 605 5.67 -49.94 -6.94
N ASN A 606 5.46 -50.66 -8.05
CA ASN A 606 4.16 -50.76 -8.70
C ASN A 606 3.09 -51.36 -7.77
N GLY A 607 1.93 -50.71 -7.70
CA GLY A 607 0.82 -51.08 -6.81
C GLY A 607 0.96 -50.63 -5.35
N ARG A 608 2.04 -49.92 -4.99
CA ARG A 608 2.20 -49.30 -3.67
C ARG A 608 1.78 -47.85 -3.70
N VAL A 609 1.08 -47.43 -2.65
CA VAL A 609 0.55 -46.08 -2.50
C VAL A 609 1.12 -45.44 -1.24
N PHE A 610 1.85 -44.36 -1.43
CA PHE A 610 2.62 -43.67 -0.40
C PHE A 610 1.90 -42.42 0.09
N VAL A 611 2.00 -42.16 1.38
CA VAL A 611 1.57 -40.89 2.00
C VAL A 611 2.73 -40.34 2.82
N PHE A 612 2.95 -39.03 2.74
CA PHE A 612 3.95 -38.35 3.57
C PHE A 612 3.28 -37.69 4.78
N SER A 613 3.95 -37.77 5.95
CA SER A 613 3.51 -37.08 7.17
C SER A 613 4.64 -36.29 7.80
N GLY A 614 4.46 -34.97 7.89
CA GLY A 614 5.40 -34.05 8.55
C GLY A 614 6.66 -33.71 7.75
N ILE A 615 6.77 -34.19 6.50
CA ILE A 615 7.91 -33.94 5.60
C ILE A 615 7.41 -33.62 4.19
N ARG A 616 8.21 -32.88 3.42
CA ARG A 616 8.09 -32.71 1.97
C ARG A 616 9.46 -32.94 1.35
N ASP A 617 9.60 -33.93 0.49
CA ASP A 617 10.85 -34.24 -0.20
C ASP A 617 10.54 -34.52 -1.67
N LYS A 618 10.68 -33.47 -2.49
CA LYS A 618 10.29 -33.50 -3.89
C LYS A 618 11.12 -34.46 -4.73
N GLU A 619 12.36 -34.71 -4.33
CA GLU A 619 13.26 -35.61 -5.05
C GLU A 619 12.83 -37.06 -4.79
N LEU A 620 12.52 -37.38 -3.54
CA LEU A 620 11.99 -38.70 -3.17
C LEU A 620 10.60 -38.95 -3.75
N GLU A 621 9.72 -37.95 -3.76
CA GLU A 621 8.40 -38.03 -4.41
C GLU A 621 8.53 -38.39 -5.90
N LYS A 622 9.46 -37.73 -6.61
CA LYS A 622 9.75 -38.00 -8.02
C LYS A 622 10.34 -39.41 -8.23
N GLN A 623 11.26 -39.85 -7.36
CA GLN A 623 11.82 -41.20 -7.43
C GLN A 623 10.76 -42.29 -7.19
N ILE A 624 9.83 -42.08 -6.27
CA ILE A 624 8.72 -43.02 -6.01
C ILE A 624 7.81 -43.12 -7.23
N GLU A 625 7.45 -41.99 -7.84
CA GLU A 625 6.61 -41.95 -9.05
C GLU A 625 7.33 -42.60 -10.26
N GLU A 626 8.63 -42.35 -10.44
CA GLU A 626 9.46 -42.96 -11.49
C GLU A 626 9.58 -44.48 -11.32
N LEU A 627 9.58 -44.98 -10.08
CA LEU A 627 9.57 -46.41 -9.76
C LEU A 627 8.16 -47.03 -9.73
N GLY A 628 7.12 -46.29 -10.15
CA GLY A 628 5.75 -46.77 -10.33
C GLY A 628 4.85 -46.71 -9.09
N GLY A 629 5.26 -46.03 -8.02
CA GLY A 629 4.45 -45.81 -6.83
C GLY A 629 3.49 -44.62 -6.99
N GLU A 630 2.31 -44.70 -6.40
CA GLU A 630 1.33 -43.60 -6.37
C GLU A 630 1.45 -42.81 -5.08
N ILE A 631 1.41 -41.47 -5.12
CA ILE A 631 1.50 -40.62 -3.92
C ILE A 631 0.15 -39.96 -3.64
N LEU A 632 -0.40 -40.20 -2.45
CA LEU A 632 -1.63 -39.58 -1.98
C LEU A 632 -1.37 -38.53 -0.89
N PRO A 633 -2.17 -37.45 -0.83
CA PRO A 633 -1.97 -36.38 0.14
C PRO A 633 -2.33 -36.80 1.58
N ASN A 634 -3.18 -37.82 1.76
CA ASN A 634 -3.67 -38.28 3.06
C ASN A 634 -4.03 -39.78 3.06
N ILE A 635 -4.04 -40.38 4.26
CA ILE A 635 -4.60 -41.70 4.49
C ILE A 635 -6.12 -41.61 4.32
N THR A 636 -6.65 -42.16 3.23
CA THR A 636 -8.09 -42.15 2.94
C THR A 636 -8.83 -43.23 3.74
N SER A 637 -10.16 -43.11 3.84
CA SER A 637 -11.01 -44.11 4.51
C SER A 637 -11.08 -45.44 3.75
N LYS A 638 -10.83 -45.43 2.43
CA LYS A 638 -10.98 -46.58 1.53
C LYS A 638 -9.82 -47.59 1.50
N GLY A 639 -8.74 -47.37 2.27
CA GLY A 639 -7.75 -48.42 2.56
C GLY A 639 -6.67 -48.69 1.49
N ASN A 640 -6.53 -47.84 0.47
CA ASN A 640 -5.58 -48.08 -0.62
C ASN A 640 -4.13 -47.68 -0.31
N VAL A 641 -3.85 -47.10 0.87
CA VAL A 641 -2.49 -46.63 1.24
C VAL A 641 -1.70 -47.78 1.85
N THR A 642 -0.58 -48.14 1.21
CA THR A 642 0.29 -49.23 1.66
C THR A 642 1.41 -48.75 2.58
N ASP A 643 1.87 -47.50 2.38
CA ASP A 643 3.08 -46.98 3.01
C ASP A 643 2.94 -45.54 3.51
N LEU A 644 3.45 -45.28 4.71
CA LEU A 644 3.55 -43.95 5.32
C LEU A 644 5.03 -43.60 5.52
N ILE A 645 5.48 -42.51 4.89
CA ILE A 645 6.85 -41.98 5.06
C ILE A 645 6.86 -40.89 6.14
N VAL A 646 7.73 -41.04 7.14
CA VAL A 646 7.84 -40.15 8.30
C VAL A 646 9.29 -39.83 8.67
N LYS A 647 9.51 -38.77 9.47
CA LYS A 647 10.84 -38.38 9.98
C LYS A 647 11.23 -39.14 11.24
N ASP A 648 10.22 -39.65 11.92
CA ASP A 648 10.35 -40.40 13.16
C ASP A 648 9.17 -41.38 13.23
N VAL A 649 9.49 -42.67 13.13
CA VAL A 649 8.55 -43.79 13.24
C VAL A 649 7.81 -43.83 14.59
N ASN A 650 8.34 -43.16 15.62
CA ASN A 650 7.73 -43.05 16.96
C ASN A 650 6.88 -41.79 17.16
N SER A 651 6.69 -40.95 16.12
CA SER A 651 5.86 -39.75 16.19
C SER A 651 4.41 -40.03 16.63
N THR A 652 3.84 -39.18 17.49
CA THR A 652 2.43 -39.25 17.94
C THR A 652 1.43 -38.56 17.01
N SER A 653 1.85 -38.21 15.78
CA SER A 653 0.98 -37.54 14.81
C SER A 653 -0.28 -38.35 14.48
N SER A 654 -1.39 -37.66 14.20
CA SER A 654 -2.68 -38.30 13.87
C SER A 654 -2.60 -39.27 12.68
N LYS A 655 -1.69 -39.02 11.72
CA LYS A 655 -1.42 -39.91 10.58
C LYS A 655 -0.66 -41.18 10.99
N VAL A 656 0.32 -41.11 11.90
CA VAL A 656 1.03 -42.28 12.42
C VAL A 656 0.10 -43.16 13.26
N VAL A 657 -0.74 -42.55 14.11
CA VAL A 657 -1.76 -43.27 14.88
C VAL A 657 -2.76 -43.96 13.95
N ASN A 658 -3.21 -43.30 12.89
CA ASN A 658 -4.11 -43.89 11.89
C ASN A 658 -3.44 -44.99 11.06
N ALA A 659 -2.15 -44.86 10.71
CA ALA A 659 -1.40 -45.89 10.01
C ALA A 659 -1.23 -47.16 10.84
N LYS A 660 -0.86 -47.03 12.14
CA LYS A 660 -0.78 -48.18 13.07
C LYS A 660 -2.12 -48.90 13.21
N LYS A 661 -3.23 -48.17 13.31
CA LYS A 661 -4.58 -48.74 13.40
C LYS A 661 -5.02 -49.49 12.13
N LYS A 662 -4.48 -49.10 10.97
CA LYS A 662 -4.86 -49.66 9.65
C LYS A 662 -3.84 -50.67 9.10
N GLY A 663 -2.79 -51.01 9.85
CA GLY A 663 -1.74 -51.93 9.40
C GLY A 663 -0.89 -51.41 8.24
N ILE A 664 -0.80 -50.08 8.08
CA ILE A 664 0.00 -49.43 7.03
C ILE A 664 1.48 -49.45 7.44
N THR A 665 2.38 -49.84 6.53
CA THR A 665 3.82 -49.88 6.78
C THR A 665 4.35 -48.47 7.01
N ILE A 666 5.08 -48.24 8.10
CA ILE A 666 5.64 -46.92 8.44
C ILE A 666 7.14 -46.96 8.21
N ASN A 667 7.64 -46.16 7.27
CA ASN A 667 9.04 -46.10 6.91
C ASN A 667 9.65 -44.76 7.36
N ASP A 668 10.82 -44.82 7.97
CA ASP A 668 11.64 -43.63 8.19
C ASP A 668 12.20 -43.13 6.85
N ILE A 669 12.20 -41.82 6.63
CA ILE A 669 12.58 -41.22 5.35
C ILE A 669 14.04 -41.51 4.95
N GLU A 670 14.99 -41.47 5.89
CA GLU A 670 16.41 -41.68 5.58
C GLU A 670 16.68 -43.16 5.28
N LEU A 671 16.06 -44.06 6.05
CA LEU A 671 16.14 -45.50 5.78
C LEU A 671 15.45 -45.87 4.46
N PHE A 672 14.32 -45.26 4.15
CA PHE A 672 13.58 -45.52 2.91
C PHE A 672 14.37 -45.05 1.69
N LYS A 673 14.97 -43.85 1.73
CA LYS A 673 15.87 -43.35 0.67
C LYS A 673 17.03 -44.29 0.38
N ASN A 674 17.62 -44.86 1.42
CA ASN A 674 18.73 -45.81 1.28
C ASN A 674 18.29 -47.19 0.72
N SER A 675 16.99 -47.48 0.70
CA SER A 675 16.43 -48.76 0.25
C SER A 675 15.89 -48.74 -1.19
N LEU A 676 15.69 -47.55 -1.76
CA LEU A 676 15.30 -47.34 -3.15
C LEU A 676 16.46 -47.65 -4.06
#